data_AF-A0A838XLT2-F1
#
_entry.id   AF-A0A838XLT2-F1
#
_cell.length_a   1.000
_cell.length_b   1.000
_cell.length_c   1.000
_cell.angle_alpha   90.00
_cell.angle_beta   90.00
_cell.angle_gamma   90.00
#
_symmetry.space_group_name_H-M   'P 1'
#
loop_
_entity.id
_entity.type
_entity.pdbx_description
1 polymer ?
#
loop_
_entity_poly.entity_id
_entity_poly.type
_entity_poly.pdbx_seq_one_letter_code
_entity_poly.pdbx_strand_id
1 'polypeptide(L)'
;MDLVRRIVQRLRGHGDAPSPPVLAKRVRTAFRLDDQQWRALVDEAAAGARAWTHADWLDLPVRDRVALYAASGADRPTVERLAESRTVHGPSFLVDRDTLRIDLGDPVAVPEWLLAAQEHDLVTRLTVEVAGSEPVHVAGTSFISGLAFDPEADSVRVEAATSRGALETAVTMRPDPVADAESGERWADQTGASWWATIEADRSEPITLTVTIESAGVTRTAEAVVPALTGAVPVAVSATGSGVLLDAGDHTLRVAATSEGWGAGPSPLALEARIDRFGVAATIPAGRFAVTADEALDLADPSVLELPLAERAIDLVDLLVTPRGWSPGEAAVSLVVRNPIPVHDRGRRRQRLLLDEVREQAGPLRERAVAMCFGGAGAGDSVAPVARELVHRGIPVDWVVADHSVTVPDGTRPVLLHSREWHEAFTHARYLVNNAEFPHYVRFRDGQRYLQTWHGTPLKRIGRDIASPRLSAGYTAAMAREAAVWEALLAQNPFAAETLPRALGFAGRVLGEGYPRNDALAGDSGRALRNATRMALGLGDERVVLYAPTWRDAARTEQGRRAFVSHLDAAAVHEQTGATVLLRSHSNAAAGRGRISGPGVLDVTAHPDITALLAAADVLVTDYSSVMFDFAVTERPQVLLVPDVDQYRDDRGFYFDLQQAPPGPIVTSTEEVVEALAGAGGTSEQARAFRERFAPLDDGEVTARVVDAWLGPQAPSSPSR
;
A
#
# COMPACT_ATOMS: atom_id res chain seq x y z
N MET A 1 -1.66 -40.77 23.26
CA MET A 1 -2.61 -41.71 22.62
C MET A 1 -2.59 -41.66 21.09
N ASP A 2 -2.36 -40.51 20.45
CA ASP A 2 -2.36 -40.40 18.97
C ASP A 2 -1.21 -41.08 18.23
N LEU A 3 -0.06 -41.29 18.89
CA LEU A 3 1.04 -42.03 18.28
C LEU A 3 0.70 -43.53 18.15
N VAL A 4 0.05 -44.09 19.18
CA VAL A 4 -0.40 -45.49 19.19
C VAL A 4 -1.53 -45.70 18.18
N ARG A 5 -2.45 -44.74 18.03
CA ARG A 5 -3.50 -44.75 16.98
C ARG A 5 -2.91 -44.78 15.57
N ARG A 6 -1.88 -43.95 15.31
CA ARG A 6 -1.17 -43.88 14.02
C ARG A 6 -0.34 -45.13 13.71
N ILE A 7 0.23 -45.76 14.73
CA ILE A 7 0.98 -47.02 14.58
C ILE A 7 0.03 -48.20 14.34
N VAL A 8 -1.13 -48.23 15.00
CA VAL A 8 -2.18 -49.23 14.77
C VAL A 8 -2.80 -49.10 13.37
N GLN A 9 -2.93 -47.89 12.82
CA GLN A 9 -3.34 -47.67 11.42
C GLN A 9 -2.28 -48.11 10.39
N ARG A 10 -0.98 -48.00 10.71
CA ARG A 10 0.10 -48.44 9.80
C ARG A 10 0.33 -49.96 9.78
N LEU A 11 -0.06 -50.67 10.84
CA LEU A 11 0.16 -52.12 10.99
C LEU A 11 -1.01 -52.99 10.50
N ARG A 12 -2.14 -52.39 10.10
CA ARG A 12 -3.22 -53.09 9.38
C ARG A 12 -2.89 -53.06 7.88
N GLY A 13 -2.44 -54.21 7.35
CA GLY A 13 -2.06 -54.35 5.95
C GLY A 13 -3.24 -54.34 4.97
N HIS A 14 -2.99 -53.80 3.78
CA HIS A 14 -3.44 -54.30 2.46
C HIS A 14 -4.89 -54.81 2.36
N GLY A 15 -5.86 -53.91 2.56
CA GLY A 15 -7.28 -54.18 2.31
C GLY A 15 -8.21 -53.02 2.63
N ASP A 16 -7.76 -52.05 3.44
CA ASP A 16 -8.60 -50.91 3.83
C ASP A 16 -8.57 -49.80 2.78
N ALA A 17 -9.76 -49.28 2.46
CA ALA A 17 -9.90 -48.17 1.53
C ALA A 17 -9.10 -46.94 1.99
N PRO A 18 -8.55 -46.14 1.06
CA PRO A 18 -7.80 -44.94 1.41
C PRO A 18 -8.62 -43.99 2.29
N SER A 19 -7.96 -43.26 3.19
CA SER A 19 -8.61 -42.32 4.10
C SER A 19 -9.20 -41.12 3.33
N PRO A 20 -10.45 -40.68 3.63
CA PRO A 20 -11.09 -39.58 2.90
C PRO A 20 -10.28 -38.27 2.88
N PRO A 21 -9.72 -37.78 4.02
CA PRO A 21 -8.87 -36.58 4.03
C PRO A 21 -7.60 -36.67 3.17
N VAL A 22 -7.02 -37.88 3.03
CA VAL A 22 -5.82 -38.10 2.22
C VAL A 22 -6.14 -37.98 0.74
N LEU A 23 -7.26 -38.56 0.30
CA LEU A 23 -7.71 -38.43 -1.08
C LEU A 23 -8.20 -37.01 -1.39
N ALA A 24 -8.90 -36.35 -0.46
CA ALA A 24 -9.30 -34.95 -0.61
C ALA A 24 -8.10 -34.04 -0.92
N LYS A 25 -6.98 -34.22 -0.21
CA LYS A 25 -5.75 -33.47 -0.46
C LYS A 25 -5.19 -33.70 -1.87
N ARG A 26 -5.29 -34.92 -2.41
CA ARG A 26 -4.84 -35.25 -3.78
C ARG A 26 -5.74 -34.65 -4.84
N VAL A 27 -7.06 -34.72 -4.64
CA VAL A 27 -8.07 -34.14 -5.53
C VAL A 27 -7.85 -32.63 -5.68
N ARG A 28 -7.50 -31.90 -4.62
CA ARG A 28 -7.17 -30.46 -4.69
C ARG A 28 -5.96 -30.12 -5.58
N THR A 29 -5.16 -31.11 -5.97
CA THR A 29 -4.02 -30.96 -6.89
C THR A 29 -4.22 -31.69 -8.21
N ALA A 30 -5.45 -32.12 -8.52
CA ALA A 30 -5.76 -32.95 -9.69
C ALA A 30 -5.32 -32.34 -11.03
N PHE A 31 -5.36 -31.00 -11.16
CA PHE A 31 -4.89 -30.26 -12.33
C PHE A 31 -3.39 -30.43 -12.64
N ARG A 32 -2.60 -31.02 -11.72
CA ARG A 32 -1.18 -31.32 -11.90
C ARG A 32 -0.91 -32.80 -12.24
N LEU A 33 -1.95 -33.63 -12.24
CA LEU A 33 -1.80 -35.06 -12.45
C LEU A 33 -1.72 -35.39 -13.94
N ASP A 34 -0.77 -36.26 -14.30
CA ASP A 34 -0.76 -36.90 -15.61
C ASP A 34 -1.90 -37.94 -15.73
N ASP A 35 -2.07 -38.52 -16.92
CA ASP A 35 -3.15 -39.49 -17.19
C ASP A 35 -3.07 -40.76 -16.34
N GLN A 36 -1.86 -41.20 -15.98
CA GLN A 36 -1.66 -42.39 -15.16
C GLN A 36 -2.03 -42.09 -13.70
N GLN A 37 -1.56 -40.95 -13.19
CA GLN A 37 -1.86 -40.46 -11.85
C GLN A 37 -3.35 -40.13 -11.67
N TRP A 38 -3.99 -39.60 -12.71
CA TRP A 38 -5.43 -39.38 -12.74
C TRP A 38 -6.22 -40.68 -12.63
N ARG A 39 -5.89 -41.70 -13.45
CA ARG A 39 -6.54 -43.03 -13.36
C ARG A 39 -6.38 -43.66 -11.98
N ALA A 40 -5.18 -43.56 -11.39
CA ALA A 40 -4.95 -44.04 -10.03
C ALA A 40 -5.84 -43.31 -9.00
N LEU A 41 -5.99 -41.98 -9.12
CA LEU A 41 -6.88 -41.20 -8.26
C LEU A 41 -8.35 -41.64 -8.42
N VAL A 42 -8.81 -41.89 -9.65
CA VAL A 42 -10.17 -42.36 -9.94
C VAL A 42 -10.43 -43.73 -9.29
N ASP A 43 -9.51 -44.68 -9.47
CA ASP A 43 -9.65 -46.03 -8.91
C ASP A 43 -9.70 -46.01 -7.38
N GLU A 44 -8.81 -45.22 -6.76
CA GLU A 44 -8.77 -45.04 -5.31
C GLU A 44 -10.01 -44.32 -4.78
N ALA A 45 -10.49 -43.27 -5.45
CA ALA A 45 -11.72 -42.56 -5.08
C ALA A 45 -12.95 -43.46 -5.21
N ALA A 46 -13.04 -44.27 -6.28
CA ALA A 46 -14.11 -45.24 -6.46
C ALA A 46 -14.09 -46.36 -5.41
N ALA A 47 -12.90 -46.81 -5.00
CA ALA A 47 -12.74 -47.75 -3.89
C ALA A 47 -13.14 -47.14 -2.55
N GLY A 48 -12.70 -45.90 -2.27
CA GLY A 48 -13.09 -45.11 -1.10
C GLY A 48 -14.60 -44.92 -1.01
N ALA A 49 -15.23 -44.48 -2.09
CA ALA A 49 -16.66 -44.20 -2.15
C ALA A 49 -17.53 -45.42 -1.80
N ARG A 50 -17.08 -46.64 -2.11
CA ARG A 50 -17.78 -47.89 -1.74
C ARG A 50 -17.60 -48.30 -0.29
N ALA A 51 -16.54 -47.83 0.36
CA ALA A 51 -16.14 -48.27 1.70
C ALA A 51 -16.49 -47.26 2.81
N TRP A 52 -16.58 -45.97 2.47
CA TRP A 52 -16.86 -44.90 3.42
C TRP A 52 -18.33 -44.86 3.83
N THR A 53 -18.57 -44.59 5.10
CA THR A 53 -19.91 -44.34 5.62
C THR A 53 -20.38 -42.94 5.27
N HIS A 54 -21.67 -42.67 5.43
CA HIS A 54 -22.24 -41.33 5.27
C HIS A 54 -21.53 -40.30 6.19
N ALA A 55 -21.15 -40.70 7.40
CA ALA A 55 -20.44 -39.83 8.35
C ALA A 55 -19.02 -39.49 7.87
N ASP A 56 -18.30 -40.45 7.27
CA ASP A 56 -16.95 -40.23 6.74
C ASP A 56 -16.95 -39.23 5.58
N TRP A 57 -18.03 -39.22 4.78
CA TRP A 57 -18.23 -38.20 3.75
C TRP A 57 -18.55 -36.85 4.35
N LEU A 58 -19.48 -36.79 5.31
CA LEU A 58 -19.90 -35.54 5.95
C LEU A 58 -18.80 -34.90 6.82
N ASP A 59 -17.72 -35.60 7.18
CA ASP A 59 -16.57 -35.01 7.91
C ASP A 59 -15.63 -34.19 7.00
N LEU A 60 -15.73 -34.33 5.68
CA LEU A 60 -14.93 -33.54 4.73
C LEU A 60 -15.59 -32.19 4.44
N PRO A 61 -14.87 -31.15 4.01
CA PRO A 61 -15.51 -29.94 3.49
C PRO A 61 -16.37 -30.22 2.25
N VAL A 62 -17.54 -29.58 2.10
CA VAL A 62 -18.47 -29.80 0.97
C VAL A 62 -17.78 -29.81 -0.39
N ARG A 63 -16.89 -28.84 -0.64
CA ARG A 63 -16.08 -28.80 -1.89
C ARG A 63 -15.31 -30.09 -2.14
N ASP A 64 -14.66 -30.61 -1.10
CA ASP A 64 -13.83 -31.80 -1.22
C ASP A 64 -14.69 -33.06 -1.40
N ARG A 65 -15.88 -33.12 -0.79
CA ARG A 65 -16.86 -34.21 -1.01
C ARG A 65 -17.30 -34.26 -2.46
N VAL A 66 -17.70 -33.12 -3.01
CA VAL A 66 -18.17 -32.99 -4.41
C VAL A 66 -17.05 -33.37 -5.38
N ALA A 67 -15.83 -32.86 -5.15
CA ALA A 67 -14.70 -33.17 -6.00
C ALA A 67 -14.27 -34.65 -5.90
N LEU A 68 -14.32 -35.26 -4.71
CA LEU A 68 -14.05 -36.69 -4.54
C LEU A 68 -15.11 -37.57 -5.21
N TYR A 69 -16.39 -37.18 -5.12
CA TYR A 69 -17.47 -37.89 -5.79
C TYR A 69 -17.32 -37.81 -7.31
N ALA A 70 -17.05 -36.63 -7.86
CA ALA A 70 -16.77 -36.44 -9.28
C ALA A 70 -15.55 -37.27 -9.75
N ALA A 71 -14.49 -37.34 -8.93
CA ALA A 71 -13.33 -38.19 -9.20
C ALA A 71 -13.71 -39.68 -9.26
N SER A 72 -14.59 -40.15 -8.38
CA SER A 72 -15.06 -41.53 -8.38
C SER A 72 -15.85 -41.92 -9.65
N GLY A 73 -16.48 -40.93 -10.30
CA GLY A 73 -17.17 -41.05 -11.59
C GLY A 73 -16.30 -40.74 -12.82
N ALA A 74 -14.99 -40.55 -12.63
CA ALA A 74 -14.03 -40.15 -13.67
C ALA A 74 -14.33 -38.80 -14.36
N ASP A 75 -15.06 -37.90 -13.70
CA ASP A 75 -15.37 -36.56 -14.21
C ASP A 75 -14.20 -35.60 -13.98
N ARG A 76 -13.18 -35.74 -14.84
CA ARG A 76 -11.95 -34.93 -14.79
C ARG A 76 -12.22 -33.42 -14.91
N PRO A 77 -13.06 -32.91 -15.83
CA PRO A 77 -13.34 -31.49 -15.94
C PRO A 77 -13.91 -30.87 -14.66
N THR A 78 -14.87 -31.53 -14.01
CA THR A 78 -15.45 -31.04 -12.75
C THR A 78 -14.44 -31.04 -11.62
N VAL A 79 -13.63 -32.10 -11.52
CA VAL A 79 -12.57 -32.19 -10.52
C VAL A 79 -11.48 -31.15 -10.75
N GLU A 80 -11.02 -30.98 -11.98
CA GLU A 80 -10.00 -29.99 -12.32
C GLU A 80 -10.49 -28.57 -12.06
N ARG A 81 -11.77 -28.25 -12.30
CA ARG A 81 -12.35 -26.94 -11.94
C ARG A 81 -12.43 -26.72 -10.44
N LEU A 82 -12.94 -27.69 -9.69
CA LEU A 82 -13.00 -27.61 -8.23
C LEU A 82 -11.60 -27.62 -7.58
N ALA A 83 -10.60 -28.21 -8.27
CA ALA A 83 -9.18 -28.19 -7.90
C ALA A 83 -8.43 -26.95 -8.41
N GLU A 84 -8.92 -26.30 -9.48
CA GLU A 84 -8.38 -25.05 -10.02
C GLU A 84 -8.70 -23.91 -9.06
N SER A 85 -7.84 -23.74 -8.06
CA SER A 85 -7.66 -22.42 -7.45
C SER A 85 -6.85 -21.56 -8.43
N ARG A 86 -7.47 -21.13 -9.55
CA ARG A 86 -6.80 -20.24 -10.52
C ARG A 86 -6.48 -18.88 -9.93
N THR A 87 -7.11 -18.52 -8.81
CA THR A 87 -6.75 -17.34 -8.06
C THR A 87 -5.86 -17.74 -6.90
N VAL A 88 -4.96 -16.85 -6.52
CA VAL A 88 -4.20 -16.99 -5.28
C VAL A 88 -5.13 -16.81 -4.05
N HIS A 89 -6.47 -16.83 -4.23
CA HIS A 89 -7.49 -16.15 -3.43
C HIS A 89 -8.70 -17.01 -3.02
N GLY A 90 -8.68 -18.32 -3.29
CA GLY A 90 -9.77 -19.26 -2.93
C GLY A 90 -10.24 -20.11 -4.11
N PRO A 91 -11.22 -21.02 -3.91
CA PRO A 91 -11.82 -21.74 -5.03
C PRO A 91 -12.76 -20.82 -5.82
N SER A 92 -12.56 -20.71 -7.14
CA SER A 92 -13.37 -19.86 -8.04
C SER A 92 -14.66 -20.51 -8.55
N PHE A 93 -15.00 -21.68 -8.01
CA PHE A 93 -16.09 -22.51 -8.50
C PHE A 93 -16.86 -23.05 -7.29
N LEU A 94 -18.04 -22.48 -7.05
CA LEU A 94 -18.95 -22.84 -5.97
C LEU A 94 -20.11 -23.66 -6.51
N VAL A 95 -20.68 -24.55 -5.69
CA VAL A 95 -21.89 -25.29 -6.07
C VAL A 95 -23.11 -24.50 -5.62
N ASP A 96 -23.95 -24.14 -6.58
CA ASP A 96 -25.29 -23.63 -6.37
C ASP A 96 -26.21 -24.78 -5.96
N ARG A 97 -26.87 -24.65 -4.79
CA ARG A 97 -27.62 -25.74 -4.17
C ARG A 97 -28.92 -26.05 -4.89
N ASP A 98 -29.55 -25.03 -5.46
CA ASP A 98 -30.88 -25.15 -6.08
C ASP A 98 -30.77 -25.67 -7.50
N THR A 99 -29.73 -25.27 -8.21
CA THR A 99 -29.51 -25.65 -9.61
C THR A 99 -28.57 -26.86 -9.75
N LEU A 100 -27.84 -27.24 -8.69
CA LEU A 100 -26.78 -28.24 -8.71
C LEU A 100 -25.72 -27.93 -9.78
N ARG A 101 -25.38 -26.65 -9.97
CA ARG A 101 -24.41 -26.21 -10.97
C ARG A 101 -23.19 -25.61 -10.29
N ILE A 102 -22.04 -25.79 -10.91
CA ILE A 102 -20.86 -24.99 -10.57
C ILE A 102 -21.05 -23.62 -11.21
N ASP A 103 -20.77 -22.55 -10.45
CA ASP A 103 -20.79 -21.17 -10.95
C ASP A 103 -20.04 -21.09 -12.31
N LEU A 104 -20.70 -20.56 -13.34
CA LEU A 104 -20.50 -20.75 -14.80
C LEU A 104 -21.42 -21.78 -15.52
N GLY A 105 -22.35 -22.43 -14.82
CA GLY A 105 -23.52 -23.06 -15.42
C GLY A 105 -23.33 -24.50 -15.91
N ASP A 106 -22.30 -25.23 -15.49
CA ASP A 106 -22.21 -26.66 -15.79
C ASP A 106 -22.87 -27.49 -14.67
N PRO A 107 -23.72 -28.50 -15.01
CA PRO A 107 -24.36 -29.34 -14.01
C PRO A 107 -23.34 -30.23 -13.31
N VAL A 108 -23.49 -30.38 -11.99
CA VAL A 108 -22.76 -31.34 -11.18
C VAL A 108 -23.72 -32.45 -10.76
N ALA A 109 -23.49 -33.65 -11.28
CA ALA A 109 -24.30 -34.81 -10.96
C ALA A 109 -23.86 -35.44 -9.62
N VAL A 110 -24.16 -34.78 -8.50
CA VAL A 110 -23.93 -35.30 -7.14
C VAL A 110 -25.25 -35.55 -6.41
N PRO A 111 -25.33 -36.59 -5.56
CA PRO A 111 -26.42 -36.73 -4.59
C PRO A 111 -26.55 -35.50 -3.69
N GLU A 112 -27.79 -35.01 -3.51
CA GLU A 112 -28.09 -33.81 -2.71
C GLU A 112 -27.53 -33.88 -1.27
N TRP A 113 -27.52 -35.07 -0.66
CA TRP A 113 -27.01 -35.24 0.70
C TRP A 113 -25.52 -34.89 0.84
N LEU A 114 -24.72 -34.93 -0.23
CA LEU A 114 -23.31 -34.50 -0.18
C LEU A 114 -23.16 -32.99 -0.04
N LEU A 115 -24.19 -32.23 -0.43
CA LEU A 115 -24.25 -30.77 -0.29
C LEU A 115 -24.80 -30.33 1.08
N ALA A 116 -25.20 -31.28 1.94
CA ALA A 116 -25.66 -30.97 3.29
C ALA A 116 -24.52 -30.33 4.10
N ALA A 117 -24.64 -29.03 4.33
CA ALA A 117 -23.68 -28.27 5.11
C ALA A 117 -23.62 -28.79 6.56
N GLN A 118 -22.41 -28.85 7.10
CA GLN A 118 -22.16 -29.15 8.51
C GLN A 118 -21.64 -27.89 9.20
N GLU A 119 -21.66 -27.89 10.54
CA GLU A 119 -21.21 -26.73 11.33
C GLU A 119 -19.76 -26.32 11.02
N HIS A 120 -18.87 -27.29 10.76
CA HIS A 120 -17.48 -27.04 10.40
C HIS A 120 -17.29 -26.49 8.97
N ASP A 121 -18.32 -26.58 8.11
CA ASP A 121 -18.29 -25.99 6.77
C ASP A 121 -18.56 -24.47 6.81
N LEU A 122 -19.15 -23.96 7.90
CA LEU A 122 -19.47 -22.55 8.07
C LEU A 122 -18.24 -21.71 8.41
N VAL A 123 -17.88 -20.85 7.48
CA VAL A 123 -16.84 -19.84 7.61
C VAL A 123 -17.50 -18.52 8.01
N THR A 124 -17.13 -17.99 9.17
CA THR A 124 -17.57 -16.67 9.63
C THR A 124 -16.35 -15.84 10.00
N ARG A 125 -16.29 -14.62 9.49
CA ARG A 125 -15.29 -13.61 9.86
C ARG A 125 -16.01 -12.32 10.22
N LEU A 126 -15.72 -11.80 11.41
CA LEU A 126 -16.33 -10.60 11.95
C LEU A 126 -15.25 -9.54 12.19
N THR A 127 -15.55 -8.30 11.85
CA THR A 127 -14.78 -7.11 12.20
C THR A 127 -15.72 -6.11 12.87
N VAL A 128 -15.37 -5.64 14.06
CA VAL A 128 -16.09 -4.58 14.78
C VAL A 128 -15.19 -3.36 14.80
N GLU A 129 -15.68 -2.24 14.25
CA GLU A 129 -15.00 -0.95 14.25
C GLU A 129 -15.78 0.05 15.09
N VAL A 130 -15.06 0.78 15.93
CA VAL A 130 -15.60 1.79 16.83
C VAL A 130 -14.77 3.05 16.63
N ALA A 131 -15.42 4.18 16.35
CA ALA A 131 -14.77 5.47 16.24
C ALA A 131 -15.51 6.49 17.10
N GLY A 132 -14.79 7.18 17.99
CA GLY A 132 -15.37 8.24 18.82
C GLY A 132 -16.55 7.80 19.69
N SER A 133 -17.51 8.72 19.88
CA SER A 133 -18.66 8.50 20.76
C SER A 133 -19.83 7.75 20.11
N GLU A 134 -20.06 7.83 18.80
CA GLU A 134 -21.09 7.10 18.02
C GLU A 134 -20.74 7.23 16.51
N PRO A 135 -21.11 6.30 15.61
CA PRO A 135 -21.72 4.98 15.81
C PRO A 135 -20.72 3.79 15.77
N VAL A 136 -21.17 2.61 16.24
CA VAL A 136 -20.40 1.35 16.11
C VAL A 136 -20.70 0.70 14.77
N HIS A 137 -19.66 0.39 14.00
CA HIS A 137 -19.79 -0.32 12.72
C HIS A 137 -19.40 -1.78 12.88
N VAL A 138 -20.26 -2.68 12.42
CA VAL A 138 -20.00 -4.12 12.41
C VAL A 138 -20.02 -4.59 10.96
N ALA A 139 -18.99 -5.32 10.55
CA ALA A 139 -18.91 -5.88 9.20
C ALA A 139 -18.38 -7.31 9.23
N GLY A 140 -18.78 -8.12 8.27
CA GLY A 140 -18.34 -9.51 8.22
C GLY A 140 -18.53 -10.18 6.88
N THR A 141 -18.02 -11.40 6.80
CA THR A 141 -18.25 -12.33 5.68
C THR A 141 -18.60 -13.69 6.26
N SER A 142 -19.70 -14.28 5.79
CA SER A 142 -20.30 -15.47 6.37
C SER A 142 -20.84 -16.40 5.29
N PHE A 143 -20.25 -17.59 5.13
CA PHE A 143 -20.63 -18.53 4.07
C PHE A 143 -20.28 -19.99 4.38
N ILE A 144 -20.89 -20.93 3.65
CA ILE A 144 -20.49 -22.34 3.65
C ILE A 144 -19.40 -22.58 2.60
N SER A 145 -18.25 -23.11 3.03
CA SER A 145 -17.11 -23.38 2.15
C SER A 145 -17.48 -24.37 1.03
N GLY A 146 -17.56 -23.87 -0.21
CA GLY A 146 -17.85 -24.66 -1.41
C GLY A 146 -19.29 -24.58 -1.90
N LEU A 147 -20.16 -23.85 -1.19
CA LEU A 147 -21.52 -23.56 -1.62
C LEU A 147 -21.67 -22.07 -1.92
N ALA A 148 -22.54 -21.74 -2.89
CA ALA A 148 -22.95 -20.37 -3.11
C ALA A 148 -23.78 -19.86 -1.91
N PHE A 149 -23.61 -18.59 -1.56
CA PHE A 149 -24.45 -17.93 -0.57
C PHE A 149 -25.77 -17.51 -1.24
N ASP A 150 -26.89 -17.88 -0.64
CA ASP A 150 -28.22 -17.56 -1.17
C ASP A 150 -28.80 -16.36 -0.39
N PRO A 151 -28.95 -15.17 -1.01
CA PRO A 151 -29.49 -14.01 -0.32
C PRO A 151 -30.99 -14.11 0.03
N GLU A 152 -31.73 -15.08 -0.52
CA GLU A 152 -33.14 -15.32 -0.18
C GLU A 152 -33.32 -16.32 0.97
N ALA A 153 -32.43 -17.31 1.09
CA ALA A 153 -32.50 -18.35 2.12
C ALA A 153 -31.49 -18.20 3.27
N ASP A 154 -30.35 -17.56 3.04
CA ASP A 154 -29.32 -17.32 4.05
C ASP A 154 -29.49 -15.92 4.66
N SER A 155 -29.30 -15.79 5.98
CA SER A 155 -29.53 -14.54 6.71
C SER A 155 -28.45 -14.22 7.74
N VAL A 156 -28.31 -12.93 8.02
CA VAL A 156 -27.45 -12.41 9.08
C VAL A 156 -28.25 -11.43 9.93
N ARG A 157 -28.23 -11.62 11.24
CA ARG A 157 -28.82 -10.74 12.24
C ARG A 157 -27.73 -10.20 13.15
N VAL A 158 -27.81 -8.91 13.47
CA VAL A 158 -26.93 -8.23 14.43
C VAL A 158 -27.80 -7.58 15.51
N GLU A 159 -27.61 -8.02 16.74
CA GLU A 159 -28.25 -7.47 17.93
C GLU A 159 -27.19 -6.80 18.81
N ALA A 160 -27.52 -5.64 19.38
CA ALA A 160 -26.68 -4.90 20.31
C ALA A 160 -27.42 -4.70 21.63
N ALA A 161 -26.90 -5.22 22.73
CA ALA A 161 -27.48 -5.11 24.05
C ALA A 161 -26.66 -4.18 24.95
N THR A 162 -27.36 -3.29 25.66
CA THR A 162 -26.84 -2.41 26.72
C THR A 162 -27.66 -2.61 27.99
N SER A 163 -27.30 -1.98 29.12
CA SER A 163 -28.17 -2.02 30.31
C SER A 163 -29.53 -1.35 30.08
N ARG A 164 -29.67 -0.54 29.03
CA ARG A 164 -30.90 0.17 28.65
C ARG A 164 -31.81 -0.64 27.72
N GLY A 165 -31.35 -1.77 27.21
CA GLY A 165 -32.11 -2.65 26.32
C GLY A 165 -31.31 -3.18 25.15
N ALA A 166 -31.95 -4.02 24.33
CA ALA A 166 -31.41 -4.59 23.11
C ALA A 166 -31.96 -3.88 21.87
N LEU A 167 -31.09 -3.65 20.89
CA LEU A 167 -31.38 -3.08 19.58
C LEU A 167 -31.02 -4.10 18.50
N GLU A 168 -32.01 -4.59 17.76
CA GLU A 168 -31.75 -5.30 16.51
C GLU A 168 -31.47 -4.27 15.41
N THR A 169 -30.33 -4.43 14.72
CA THR A 169 -29.87 -3.47 13.73
C THR A 169 -30.10 -3.99 12.32
N ALA A 170 -30.53 -3.12 11.41
CA ALA A 170 -30.68 -3.46 10.01
C ALA A 170 -29.33 -3.88 9.41
N VAL A 171 -29.25 -5.12 8.92
CA VAL A 171 -28.09 -5.66 8.23
C VAL A 171 -28.22 -5.40 6.73
N THR A 172 -27.19 -4.80 6.15
CA THR A 172 -27.11 -4.59 4.70
C THR A 172 -26.21 -5.66 4.09
N MET A 173 -26.82 -6.61 3.38
CA MET A 173 -26.13 -7.62 2.56
C MET A 173 -25.55 -6.96 1.30
N ARG A 174 -24.35 -7.40 0.87
CA ARG A 174 -23.72 -6.91 -0.37
C ARG A 174 -23.90 -7.93 -1.50
N PRO A 175 -24.20 -7.47 -2.73
CA PRO A 175 -23.91 -8.21 -3.94
C PRO A 175 -22.64 -7.65 -4.64
N ASP A 176 -21.44 -7.76 -4.01
CA ASP A 176 -20.10 -7.36 -4.56
C ASP A 176 -19.66 -5.86 -4.40
N PRO A 177 -18.37 -5.40 -4.26
CA PRO A 177 -17.01 -5.97 -4.04
C PRO A 177 -16.25 -5.27 -2.87
N VAL A 178 -16.64 -5.47 -1.61
CA VAL A 178 -15.89 -4.94 -0.44
C VAL A 178 -15.01 -5.94 0.28
N ALA A 179 -15.12 -7.21 -0.08
CA ALA A 179 -14.06 -8.18 0.19
C ALA A 179 -12.70 -7.73 -0.39
N ASP A 180 -12.70 -6.87 -1.41
CA ASP A 180 -11.52 -6.27 -2.03
C ASP A 180 -10.89 -5.13 -1.20
N ALA A 181 -11.62 -4.55 -0.25
CA ALA A 181 -11.21 -3.33 0.45
C ALA A 181 -10.55 -3.57 1.81
N GLU A 182 -10.77 -4.73 2.46
CA GLU A 182 -10.46 -4.87 3.88
C GLU A 182 -9.25 -5.71 4.26
N SER A 183 -8.61 -6.42 3.34
CA SER A 183 -7.65 -7.44 3.76
C SER A 183 -6.22 -7.22 3.28
N GLY A 184 -5.99 -6.67 2.07
CA GLY A 184 -4.72 -6.96 1.37
C GLY A 184 -4.48 -8.48 1.19
N GLU A 185 -5.44 -9.32 1.57
CA GLU A 185 -5.47 -10.77 1.48
C GLU A 185 -6.67 -11.16 0.61
N ARG A 186 -6.37 -11.53 -0.63
CA ARG A 186 -6.67 -12.87 -1.17
C ARG A 186 -7.97 -13.59 -0.76
N TRP A 187 -9.13 -12.92 -0.68
CA TRP A 187 -10.42 -13.54 -0.35
C TRP A 187 -11.55 -12.91 -1.18
N ALA A 188 -11.52 -13.10 -2.50
CA ALA A 188 -12.58 -12.67 -3.40
C ALA A 188 -13.08 -13.88 -4.17
N ASP A 189 -14.35 -14.24 -3.95
CA ASP A 189 -15.24 -14.95 -4.89
C ASP A 189 -16.63 -15.25 -4.24
N GLN A 190 -16.85 -14.93 -2.95
CA GLN A 190 -18.15 -15.07 -2.25
C GLN A 190 -18.84 -13.71 -2.02
N THR A 191 -19.13 -12.98 -3.11
CA THR A 191 -19.52 -11.57 -3.08
C THR A 191 -20.88 -11.29 -2.42
N GLY A 192 -21.78 -12.29 -2.42
CA GLY A 192 -23.09 -12.29 -1.76
C GLY A 192 -23.05 -12.51 -0.24
N ALA A 193 -21.96 -13.06 0.29
CA ALA A 193 -21.82 -13.46 1.69
C ALA A 193 -21.31 -12.35 2.62
N SER A 194 -21.08 -11.14 2.09
CA SER A 194 -20.53 -10.00 2.84
C SER A 194 -21.64 -9.09 3.35
N TRP A 195 -21.50 -8.57 4.57
CA TRP A 195 -22.56 -7.82 5.23
C TRP A 195 -22.00 -6.75 6.19
N TRP A 196 -22.80 -5.74 6.51
CA TRP A 196 -22.48 -4.74 7.53
C TRP A 196 -23.74 -4.19 8.22
N ALA A 197 -23.55 -3.64 9.41
CA ALA A 197 -24.56 -3.00 10.24
C ALA A 197 -23.96 -1.75 10.92
N THR A 198 -24.79 -0.73 11.18
CA THR A 198 -24.41 0.47 11.95
C THR A 198 -25.30 0.58 13.17
N ILE A 199 -24.66 0.65 14.32
CA ILE A 199 -25.30 0.54 15.62
C ILE A 199 -25.16 1.90 16.31
N GLU A 200 -26.29 2.59 16.41
CA GLU A 200 -26.44 3.83 17.17
C GLU A 200 -26.73 3.45 18.63
N ALA A 201 -25.71 3.41 19.47
CA ALA A 201 -25.83 3.00 20.87
C ALA A 201 -24.92 3.84 21.77
N ASP A 202 -25.44 4.21 22.95
CA ASP A 202 -24.72 5.00 23.94
C ASP A 202 -23.47 4.26 24.40
N ARG A 203 -22.31 4.85 24.09
CA ARG A 203 -21.00 4.29 24.42
C ARG A 203 -20.60 4.51 25.88
N SER A 204 -21.37 5.19 26.73
CA SER A 204 -21.03 5.38 28.16
C SER A 204 -21.05 4.10 29.00
N GLU A 205 -21.54 3.01 28.43
CA GLU A 205 -21.58 1.67 29.02
C GLU A 205 -21.15 0.59 27.99
N PRO A 206 -20.82 -0.64 28.42
CA PRO A 206 -20.48 -1.70 27.49
C PRO A 206 -21.67 -2.13 26.62
N ILE A 207 -21.38 -2.47 25.36
CA ILE A 207 -22.36 -2.98 24.40
C ILE A 207 -22.02 -4.45 24.12
N THR A 208 -22.92 -5.38 24.37
CA THR A 208 -22.79 -6.77 23.93
C THR A 208 -23.38 -6.91 22.55
N LEU A 209 -22.56 -7.24 21.56
CA LEU A 209 -22.96 -7.54 20.20
C LEU A 209 -23.18 -9.04 20.05
N THR A 210 -24.33 -9.43 19.53
CA THR A 210 -24.66 -10.80 19.16
C THR A 210 -24.90 -10.85 17.66
N VAL A 211 -24.09 -11.62 16.94
CA VAL A 211 -24.20 -11.83 15.50
C VAL A 211 -24.66 -13.26 15.26
N THR A 212 -25.85 -13.41 14.70
CA THR A 212 -26.40 -14.72 14.32
C THR A 212 -26.40 -14.85 12.81
N ILE A 213 -25.85 -15.95 12.34
CA ILE A 213 -25.76 -16.30 10.92
C ILE A 213 -26.50 -17.61 10.73
N GLU A 214 -27.39 -17.62 9.74
CA GLU A 214 -28.04 -18.82 9.24
C GLU A 214 -27.68 -18.97 7.77
N SER A 215 -26.94 -20.03 7.43
CA SER A 215 -26.67 -20.36 6.03
C SER A 215 -26.78 -21.87 5.85
N ALA A 216 -27.50 -22.31 4.82
CA ALA A 216 -27.68 -23.73 4.51
C ALA A 216 -28.34 -24.59 5.60
N GLY A 217 -29.17 -23.99 6.45
CA GLY A 217 -29.72 -24.66 7.63
C GLY A 217 -28.70 -24.91 8.76
N VAL A 218 -27.49 -24.34 8.64
CA VAL A 218 -26.52 -24.26 9.73
C VAL A 218 -26.62 -22.88 10.37
N THR A 219 -26.84 -22.86 11.69
CA THR A 219 -26.89 -21.63 12.47
C THR A 219 -25.65 -21.51 13.34
N ARG A 220 -25.05 -20.32 13.38
CA ARG A 220 -23.98 -20.00 14.33
C ARG A 220 -24.18 -18.61 14.89
N THR A 221 -23.94 -18.49 16.19
CA THR A 221 -23.97 -17.22 16.91
C THR A 221 -22.56 -16.91 17.42
N ALA A 222 -22.15 -15.65 17.25
CA ALA A 222 -20.92 -15.10 17.81
C ALA A 222 -21.25 -13.89 18.67
N GLU A 223 -20.61 -13.77 19.83
CA GLU A 223 -20.75 -12.63 20.72
C GLU A 223 -19.44 -11.84 20.80
N ALA A 224 -19.54 -10.52 20.86
CA ALA A 224 -18.42 -9.61 21.05
C ALA A 224 -18.83 -8.47 21.99
N VAL A 225 -17.97 -8.07 22.92
CA VAL A 225 -18.26 -6.96 23.84
C VAL A 225 -17.50 -5.71 23.39
N VAL A 226 -18.22 -4.62 23.19
CA VAL A 226 -17.65 -3.29 22.95
C VAL A 226 -17.58 -2.55 24.29
N PRO A 227 -16.40 -2.22 24.83
CA PRO A 227 -16.27 -1.64 26.17
C PRO A 227 -16.82 -0.21 26.24
N ALA A 228 -17.17 0.26 27.44
CA ALA A 228 -17.64 1.63 27.69
C ALA A 228 -16.56 2.69 27.41
N LEU A 229 -16.99 3.88 26.98
CA LEU A 229 -16.20 5.09 26.77
C LEU A 229 -16.21 5.93 28.06
N THR A 230 -15.28 5.64 28.97
CA THR A 230 -15.16 6.33 30.26
C THR A 230 -14.28 7.58 30.18
N GLY A 231 -14.62 8.53 29.30
CA GLY A 231 -13.92 9.81 29.16
C GLY A 231 -12.48 9.74 28.60
N ALA A 232 -11.98 10.87 28.10
CA ALA A 232 -10.59 10.99 27.64
C ALA A 232 -9.64 11.09 28.84
N VAL A 233 -8.67 10.18 28.96
CA VAL A 233 -7.63 10.22 29.99
C VAL A 233 -6.38 10.89 29.42
N PRO A 234 -5.89 12.01 29.99
CA PRO A 234 -4.64 12.61 29.57
C PRO A 234 -3.45 11.75 30.04
N VAL A 235 -2.57 11.38 29.11
CA VAL A 235 -1.35 10.60 29.37
C VAL A 235 -0.14 11.48 29.08
N ALA A 236 0.78 11.62 30.05
CA ALA A 236 2.02 12.35 29.86
C ALA A 236 3.07 11.43 29.22
N VAL A 237 3.63 11.88 28.10
CA VAL A 237 4.64 11.15 27.33
C VAL A 237 6.01 11.76 27.61
N SER A 238 6.94 10.97 28.11
CA SER A 238 8.32 11.41 28.35
C SER A 238 9.31 10.46 27.68
N ALA A 239 10.21 11.02 26.87
CA ALA A 239 11.27 10.24 26.23
C ALA A 239 12.27 9.78 27.31
N THR A 240 12.70 8.52 27.23
CA THR A 240 13.74 7.96 28.09
C THR A 240 14.83 7.32 27.24
N GLY A 241 15.97 7.02 27.86
CA GLY A 241 17.08 6.35 27.17
C GLY A 241 16.74 4.96 26.62
N SER A 242 15.59 4.38 26.99
CA SER A 242 15.14 3.03 26.61
C SER A 242 13.80 3.03 25.86
N GLY A 243 13.39 4.17 25.29
CA GLY A 243 12.12 4.32 24.60
C GLY A 243 11.25 5.44 25.17
N VAL A 244 9.95 5.20 25.27
CA VAL A 244 8.98 6.21 25.71
C VAL A 244 8.32 5.74 27.00
N LEU A 245 8.32 6.60 28.02
CA LEU A 245 7.60 6.41 29.28
C LEU A 245 6.24 7.09 29.17
N LEU A 246 5.18 6.32 29.42
CA LEU A 246 3.80 6.81 29.45
C LEU A 246 3.31 6.82 30.90
N ASP A 247 2.97 8.00 31.41
CA ASP A 247 2.40 8.21 32.74
C ASP A 247 0.91 8.55 32.62
N ALA A 248 0.07 7.61 33.04
CA ALA A 248 -1.39 7.71 33.02
C ALA A 248 -1.96 7.63 34.45
N GLY A 249 -1.29 8.26 35.43
CA GLY A 249 -1.71 8.21 36.83
C GLY A 249 -1.29 6.89 37.49
N ASP A 250 -2.24 6.08 37.95
CA ASP A 250 -1.96 4.90 38.79
C ASP A 250 -1.36 3.70 38.02
N HIS A 251 -1.08 3.89 36.73
CA HIS A 251 -0.58 2.86 35.83
C HIS A 251 0.61 3.36 35.01
N THR A 252 1.70 2.58 35.05
CA THR A 252 2.93 2.85 34.29
C THR A 252 3.15 1.77 33.23
N LEU A 253 3.32 2.17 31.97
CA LEU A 253 3.50 1.24 30.85
C LEU A 253 4.78 1.57 30.08
N ARG A 254 5.52 0.50 29.69
CA ARG A 254 6.79 0.59 28.96
C ARG A 254 6.61 0.06 27.54
N VAL A 255 7.00 0.84 26.53
CA VAL A 255 6.99 0.44 25.12
C VAL A 255 8.44 0.28 24.65
N ALA A 256 8.81 -0.94 24.24
CA ALA A 256 10.17 -1.21 23.77
C ALA A 256 10.35 -0.74 22.32
N ALA A 257 11.27 0.20 22.11
CA ALA A 257 12.05 0.29 20.88
C ALA A 257 13.43 -0.30 21.18
N THR A 258 14.00 -1.08 20.26
CA THR A 258 15.28 -1.76 20.49
C THR A 258 16.40 -0.77 20.84
N SER A 259 16.77 -0.75 22.12
CA SER A 259 18.16 -0.90 22.54
C SER A 259 18.15 -1.70 23.84
N GLU A 260 18.73 -2.91 23.76
CA GLU A 260 19.01 -3.93 24.77
C GLU A 260 18.58 -3.68 26.23
N GLY A 261 17.61 -4.47 26.71
CA GLY A 261 17.60 -5.00 28.08
C GLY A 261 16.35 -4.78 28.94
N TRP A 262 15.68 -5.91 29.27
CA TRP A 262 14.82 -6.23 30.43
C TRP A 262 13.31 -5.91 30.44
N GLY A 263 12.53 -6.95 30.78
CA GLY A 263 11.64 -6.96 31.97
C GLY A 263 10.11 -7.08 31.71
N ALA A 264 9.50 -8.14 32.24
CA ALA A 264 8.13 -8.60 31.95
C ALA A 264 6.95 -7.84 32.62
N GLY A 265 5.83 -7.71 31.88
CA GLY A 265 4.46 -7.44 32.37
C GLY A 265 3.58 -6.55 31.44
N PRO A 266 2.37 -6.99 30.97
CA PRO A 266 1.54 -6.22 30.00
C PRO A 266 0.24 -5.58 30.53
N SER A 267 -0.15 -4.38 30.01
CA SER A 267 -1.55 -3.88 29.81
C SER A 267 -1.60 -2.57 28.94
N PRO A 268 -2.77 -1.97 28.57
CA PRO A 268 -3.05 -1.43 27.22
C PRO A 268 -2.34 -0.14 26.81
N LEU A 269 -1.97 -0.13 25.54
CA LEU A 269 -1.13 0.81 24.82
C LEU A 269 -1.96 1.93 24.16
N ALA A 270 -1.59 3.20 24.36
CA ALA A 270 -1.96 4.31 23.48
C ALA A 270 -0.68 4.93 22.92
N LEU A 271 -0.48 4.84 21.61
CA LEU A 271 0.73 5.28 20.93
C LEU A 271 0.50 6.66 20.29
N GLU A 272 0.93 7.75 20.92
CA GLU A 272 1.34 8.92 20.13
C GLU A 272 2.70 8.60 19.51
N ALA A 273 2.67 7.79 18.45
CA ALA A 273 3.89 7.41 17.76
C ALA A 273 4.29 8.49 16.78
N ARG A 274 4.86 9.57 17.34
CA ARG A 274 5.66 10.53 16.60
C ARG A 274 7.07 9.98 16.51
N ILE A 275 7.47 9.53 15.32
CA ILE A 275 8.86 9.21 15.05
C ILE A 275 9.52 10.51 14.63
N ASP A 276 10.47 11.01 15.43
CA ASP A 276 11.41 11.99 14.92
C ASP A 276 12.42 11.26 14.03
N ARG A 277 12.24 11.41 12.72
CA ARG A 277 13.18 10.88 11.73
C ARG A 277 13.69 12.03 10.90
N PHE A 278 15.00 12.27 11.01
CA PHE A 278 15.68 13.36 10.31
C PHE A 278 15.19 14.76 10.72
N GLY A 279 14.81 14.95 12.00
CA GLY A 279 14.32 16.23 12.52
C GLY A 279 12.85 16.53 12.16
N VAL A 280 12.11 15.53 11.67
CA VAL A 280 10.70 15.64 11.30
C VAL A 280 9.88 14.69 12.16
N ALA A 281 8.96 15.23 12.94
CA ALA A 281 7.96 14.46 13.65
C ALA A 281 6.91 13.94 12.65
N ALA A 282 6.78 12.62 12.53
CA ALA A 282 5.77 11.97 11.69
C ALA A 282 4.95 10.94 12.48
N THR A 283 3.65 10.88 12.23
CA THR A 283 2.73 9.84 12.74
C THR A 283 3.09 8.47 12.12
N ILE A 284 2.69 7.35 12.74
CA ILE A 284 2.83 6.03 12.10
C ILE A 284 2.02 6.00 10.79
N PRO A 285 2.63 5.60 9.65
CA PRO A 285 1.89 5.45 8.40
C PRO A 285 0.87 4.32 8.47
N ALA A 286 -0.17 4.38 7.65
CA ALA A 286 -1.10 3.27 7.52
C ALA A 286 -0.37 2.05 6.94
N GLY A 287 -0.60 0.86 7.49
CA GLY A 287 0.10 -0.34 7.06
C GLY A 287 0.06 -1.47 8.06
N ARG A 288 0.75 -2.57 7.69
CA ARG A 288 0.91 -3.75 8.54
C ARG A 288 2.31 -3.76 9.13
N PHE A 289 2.37 -3.81 10.45
CA PHE A 289 3.60 -3.78 11.24
C PHE A 289 3.78 -5.14 11.91
N ALA A 290 4.99 -5.69 11.79
CA ALA A 290 5.35 -6.89 12.56
C ALA A 290 5.49 -6.51 14.04
N VAL A 291 5.00 -7.37 14.92
CA VAL A 291 5.26 -7.26 16.36
C VAL A 291 6.43 -8.19 16.68
N THR A 292 7.52 -7.62 17.16
CA THR A 292 8.68 -8.37 17.66
C THR A 292 8.73 -8.27 19.17
N ALA A 293 8.94 -9.40 19.84
CA ALA A 293 9.17 -9.45 21.29
C ALA A 293 10.62 -9.90 21.54
N ASP A 294 11.24 -9.34 22.58
CA ASP A 294 12.62 -9.69 22.98
C ASP A 294 12.71 -11.10 23.60
N GLU A 295 11.56 -11.70 23.94
CA GLU A 295 11.44 -13.10 24.37
C GLU A 295 10.64 -13.91 23.35
N ALA A 296 10.99 -15.20 23.20
CA ALA A 296 10.26 -16.11 22.33
C ALA A 296 8.84 -16.31 22.85
N LEU A 297 7.85 -15.85 22.09
CA LEU A 297 6.45 -16.23 22.30
C LEU A 297 6.32 -17.74 22.01
N ASP A 298 5.99 -18.54 23.02
CA ASP A 298 5.64 -19.94 22.83
C ASP A 298 4.22 -20.03 22.25
N LEU A 299 4.14 -20.08 20.92
CA LEU A 299 2.89 -20.11 20.17
C LEU A 299 2.20 -21.48 20.17
N ALA A 300 2.82 -22.50 20.79
CA ALA A 300 2.23 -23.83 20.93
C ALA A 300 1.38 -23.97 22.20
N ASP A 301 1.43 -22.98 23.10
CA ASP A 301 0.61 -22.89 24.31
C ASP A 301 -0.62 -21.99 24.06
N PRO A 302 -1.84 -22.56 23.98
CA PRO A 302 -3.07 -21.80 23.79
C PRO A 302 -3.28 -20.75 24.88
N SER A 303 -2.78 -20.97 26.10
CA SER A 303 -2.95 -20.05 27.23
C SER A 303 -2.18 -18.74 27.07
N VAL A 304 -1.13 -18.72 26.23
CA VAL A 304 -0.34 -17.52 25.87
C VAL A 304 -1.02 -16.69 24.78
N LEU A 305 -1.94 -17.29 24.02
CA LEU A 305 -2.85 -16.64 23.05
C LEU A 305 -4.24 -16.32 23.64
N GLU A 306 -4.56 -16.86 24.83
CA GLU A 306 -5.86 -16.73 25.53
C GLU A 306 -6.02 -15.46 26.38
N LEU A 307 -5.10 -14.50 26.29
CA LEU A 307 -5.45 -13.12 26.64
C LEU A 307 -6.03 -12.45 25.39
N PRO A 308 -7.33 -12.12 25.36
CA PRO A 308 -8.00 -11.72 24.15
C PRO A 308 -7.39 -10.43 23.59
N LEU A 309 -6.63 -10.58 22.51
CA LEU A 309 -6.32 -9.51 21.56
C LEU A 309 -7.58 -9.06 20.78
N ALA A 310 -8.76 -9.58 21.13
CA ALA A 310 -10.04 -9.22 20.54
C ALA A 310 -10.72 -7.98 21.19
N GLU A 311 -10.18 -7.38 22.25
CA GLU A 311 -10.90 -6.35 23.02
C GLU A 311 -10.24 -4.96 23.11
N ARG A 312 -9.26 -4.64 22.26
CA ARG A 312 -8.58 -3.34 22.33
C ARG A 312 -8.37 -2.73 20.96
N ALA A 313 -9.43 -2.14 20.41
CA ALA A 313 -9.28 -1.06 19.44
C ALA A 313 -8.53 0.07 20.16
N ILE A 314 -7.29 0.32 19.76
CA ILE A 314 -6.56 1.50 20.22
C ILE A 314 -7.20 2.67 19.51
N ASP A 315 -7.88 3.50 20.30
CA ASP A 315 -8.41 4.78 19.85
C ASP A 315 -7.22 5.70 19.59
N LEU A 316 -6.82 5.80 18.33
CA LEU A 316 -6.02 6.90 17.86
C LEU A 316 -7.04 7.80 17.17
N VAL A 317 -7.12 9.05 17.61
CA VAL A 317 -8.12 10.04 17.18
C VAL A 317 -8.21 10.17 15.64
N ASP A 318 -7.22 9.65 14.90
CA ASP A 318 -7.21 9.54 13.44
C ASP A 318 -6.62 8.21 12.89
N LEU A 319 -6.56 7.09 13.63
CA LEU A 319 -6.02 5.80 13.13
C LEU A 319 -6.69 4.57 13.79
N LEU A 320 -7.02 3.54 13.00
CA LEU A 320 -7.58 2.27 13.49
C LEU A 320 -6.48 1.20 13.60
N VAL A 321 -6.26 0.64 14.79
CA VAL A 321 -5.27 -0.42 15.02
C VAL A 321 -5.94 -1.76 15.30
N THR A 322 -5.67 -2.79 14.49
CA THR A 322 -6.20 -4.15 14.69
C THR A 322 -5.05 -5.17 14.84
N PRO A 323 -5.02 -5.98 15.91
CA PRO A 323 -4.11 -7.11 16.01
C PRO A 323 -4.60 -8.27 15.11
N ARG A 324 -3.68 -8.94 14.43
CA ARG A 324 -3.96 -10.11 13.58
C ARG A 324 -3.08 -11.30 13.93
N GLY A 325 -3.71 -12.46 14.13
CA GLY A 325 -3.07 -13.77 14.23
C GLY A 325 -3.12 -14.57 12.92
N TRP A 326 -1.93 -15.01 12.50
CA TRP A 326 -1.54 -16.08 11.56
C TRP A 326 -2.04 -16.16 10.09
N SER A 327 -1.06 -16.29 9.19
CA SER A 327 -1.05 -17.10 7.96
C SER A 327 0.33 -17.81 7.86
N PRO A 328 0.44 -18.99 7.21
CA PRO A 328 1.72 -19.69 7.08
C PRO A 328 2.77 -18.84 6.33
N GLY A 329 3.89 -18.52 6.98
CA GLY A 329 5.01 -17.76 6.40
C GLY A 329 5.10 -16.28 6.79
N GLU A 330 4.25 -15.80 7.72
CA GLU A 330 4.29 -14.43 8.25
C GLU A 330 4.60 -14.39 9.76
N ALA A 331 4.92 -13.21 10.29
CA ALA A 331 5.16 -12.99 11.72
C ALA A 331 3.94 -13.44 12.57
N ALA A 332 4.20 -13.96 13.77
CA ALA A 332 3.20 -14.57 14.64
C ALA A 332 2.03 -13.63 15.02
N VAL A 333 2.33 -12.34 15.19
CA VAL A 333 1.37 -11.27 15.45
C VAL A 333 1.76 -10.05 14.61
N SER A 334 0.76 -9.38 14.03
CA SER A 334 0.95 -8.11 13.33
C SER A 334 -0.07 -7.07 13.77
N LEU A 335 0.35 -5.81 13.85
CA LEU A 335 -0.52 -4.65 14.04
C LEU A 335 -0.88 -4.08 12.67
N VAL A 336 -2.16 -3.82 12.43
CA VAL A 336 -2.62 -3.14 11.22
C VAL A 336 -3.09 -1.76 11.60
N VAL A 337 -2.37 -0.71 11.16
CA VAL A 337 -2.75 0.69 11.29
C VAL A 337 -3.52 1.11 10.04
N ARG A 338 -4.69 1.72 10.19
CA ARG A 338 -5.55 2.13 9.07
C ARG A 338 -6.02 3.57 9.23
N ASN A 339 -6.35 4.16 8.10
CA ASN A 339 -7.03 5.44 8.04
C ASN A 339 -8.47 5.32 8.59
N PRO A 340 -9.01 6.40 9.19
CA PRO A 340 -10.35 6.46 9.77
C PRO A 340 -11.43 6.62 8.69
N ILE A 341 -11.33 5.85 7.59
CA ILE A 341 -12.36 5.79 6.55
C ILE A 341 -13.41 4.77 7.02
N PRO A 342 -14.70 5.12 7.15
CA PRO A 342 -15.73 4.18 7.57
C PRO A 342 -15.79 2.95 6.64
N VAL A 343 -15.97 1.74 7.19
CA VAL A 343 -16.08 0.49 6.40
C VAL A 343 -17.06 0.62 5.23
N HIS A 344 -18.20 1.26 5.50
CA HIS A 344 -19.26 1.41 4.51
C HIS A 344 -18.88 2.35 3.36
N ASP A 345 -17.81 3.16 3.47
CA ASP A 345 -17.27 4.06 2.44
C ASP A 345 -16.02 3.49 1.71
N ARG A 346 -15.45 2.37 2.19
CA ARG A 346 -14.27 1.75 1.59
C ARG A 346 -14.58 1.00 0.28
N GLY A 347 -13.55 0.87 -0.55
CA GLY A 347 -13.58 0.06 -1.79
C GLY A 347 -14.00 0.82 -3.05
N ARG A 348 -13.61 0.29 -4.22
CA ARG A 348 -13.72 1.01 -5.50
C ARG A 348 -15.16 1.41 -5.88
N ARG A 349 -16.12 0.50 -5.73
CA ARG A 349 -17.54 0.76 -6.06
C ARG A 349 -18.11 1.84 -5.15
N ARG A 350 -17.84 1.76 -3.85
CA ARG A 350 -18.37 2.70 -2.88
C ARG A 350 -17.75 4.08 -3.01
N GLN A 351 -16.45 4.17 -3.26
CA GLN A 351 -15.78 5.44 -3.59
C GLN A 351 -16.41 6.11 -4.83
N ARG A 352 -16.90 5.33 -5.79
CA ARG A 352 -17.68 5.86 -6.92
C ARG A 352 -19.05 6.36 -6.49
N LEU A 353 -19.80 5.59 -5.70
CA LEU A 353 -21.12 6.00 -5.21
C LEU A 353 -21.05 7.26 -4.32
N LEU A 354 -20.05 7.33 -3.44
CA LEU A 354 -19.79 8.49 -2.60
C LEU A 354 -19.46 9.72 -3.46
N LEU A 355 -18.66 9.55 -4.52
CA LEU A 355 -18.42 10.63 -5.48
C LEU A 355 -19.71 11.07 -6.17
N ASP A 356 -20.54 10.13 -6.64
CA ASP A 356 -21.80 10.44 -7.31
C ASP A 356 -22.76 11.19 -6.37
N GLU A 357 -22.89 10.74 -5.11
CA GLU A 357 -23.66 11.40 -4.05
C GLU A 357 -23.21 12.85 -3.81
N VAL A 358 -21.90 13.06 -3.63
CA VAL A 358 -21.32 14.41 -3.44
C VAL A 358 -21.56 15.29 -4.67
N ARG A 359 -21.51 14.70 -5.88
CA ARG A 359 -21.70 15.43 -7.14
C ARG A 359 -23.15 15.81 -7.40
N GLU A 360 -24.12 14.98 -7.04
CA GLU A 360 -25.55 15.29 -7.16
C GLU A 360 -25.90 16.56 -6.36
N GLN A 361 -25.19 16.80 -5.27
CA GLN A 361 -25.37 17.97 -4.40
C GLN A 361 -24.41 19.12 -4.72
N ALA A 362 -23.55 18.97 -5.73
CA ALA A 362 -22.46 19.91 -5.97
C ALA A 362 -22.92 21.21 -6.64
N GLY A 363 -22.70 22.33 -5.96
CA GLY A 363 -22.84 23.67 -6.52
C GLY A 363 -21.71 24.07 -7.48
N PRO A 364 -21.59 25.36 -7.84
CA PRO A 364 -20.49 25.86 -8.66
C PRO A 364 -19.11 25.62 -8.01
N LEU A 365 -18.06 25.60 -8.84
CA LEU A 365 -16.68 25.50 -8.37
C LEU A 365 -16.31 26.69 -7.47
N ARG A 366 -15.51 26.41 -6.44
CA ARG A 366 -15.03 27.37 -5.44
C ARG A 366 -13.59 27.78 -5.80
N GLU A 367 -13.21 29.03 -5.52
CA GLU A 367 -11.82 29.53 -5.66
C GLU A 367 -10.90 28.87 -4.61
N ARG A 368 -10.59 27.61 -4.84
CA ARG A 368 -9.86 26.71 -3.94
C ARG A 368 -9.08 25.71 -4.76
N ALA A 369 -7.98 25.24 -4.21
CA ALA A 369 -7.13 24.26 -4.85
C ALA A 369 -7.14 22.92 -4.10
N VAL A 370 -6.96 21.84 -4.86
CA VAL A 370 -6.60 20.52 -4.36
C VAL A 370 -5.20 20.21 -4.85
N ALA A 371 -4.30 19.87 -3.92
CA ALA A 371 -2.92 19.51 -4.20
C ALA A 371 -2.64 18.08 -3.77
N MET A 372 -2.00 17.27 -4.60
CA MET A 372 -1.63 15.90 -4.29
C MET A 372 -0.22 15.61 -4.78
N CYS A 373 0.61 15.00 -3.94
CA CYS A 373 1.99 14.65 -4.29
C CYS A 373 2.18 13.13 -4.13
N PHE A 374 2.62 12.47 -5.22
CA PHE A 374 2.84 11.03 -5.32
C PHE A 374 1.68 10.19 -4.77
N GLY A 375 0.44 10.50 -5.18
CA GLY A 375 -0.75 9.80 -4.71
C GLY A 375 -1.11 10.06 -3.24
N GLY A 376 -0.60 11.15 -2.67
CA GLY A 376 -0.79 11.55 -1.27
C GLY A 376 0.28 11.00 -0.32
N ALA A 377 1.26 10.24 -0.80
CA ALA A 377 2.32 9.67 0.03
C ALA A 377 3.44 10.66 0.40
N GLY A 378 3.38 11.90 -0.10
CA GLY A 378 4.40 12.90 0.14
C GLY A 378 3.84 14.32 0.24
N ALA A 379 4.70 15.22 0.75
CA ALA A 379 4.40 16.64 0.98
C ALA A 379 5.49 17.58 0.43
N GLY A 380 6.14 17.17 -0.66
CA GLY A 380 7.26 17.91 -1.27
C GLY A 380 7.07 18.08 -2.78
N ASP A 381 8.19 17.98 -3.50
CA ASP A 381 8.24 18.10 -4.96
C ASP A 381 7.71 19.46 -5.47
N SER A 382 7.46 19.61 -6.77
CA SER A 382 7.03 20.89 -7.35
C SER A 382 5.59 21.27 -6.93
N VAL A 383 4.83 20.31 -6.42
CA VAL A 383 3.48 20.52 -5.87
C VAL A 383 3.52 21.42 -4.63
N ALA A 384 4.51 21.24 -3.74
CA ALA A 384 4.56 21.96 -2.47
C ALA A 384 4.83 23.48 -2.62
N PRO A 385 5.84 23.94 -3.38
CA PRO A 385 6.02 25.37 -3.65
C PRO A 385 4.83 26.00 -4.36
N VAL A 386 4.25 25.30 -5.36
CA VAL A 386 3.05 25.79 -6.06
C VAL A 386 1.87 25.95 -5.09
N ALA A 387 1.65 24.99 -4.18
CA ALA A 387 0.61 25.10 -3.16
C ALA A 387 0.84 26.30 -2.22
N ARG A 388 2.08 26.51 -1.74
CA ARG A 388 2.41 27.67 -0.89
C ARG A 388 2.15 28.99 -1.62
N GLU A 389 2.51 29.08 -2.89
CA GLU A 389 2.27 30.27 -3.70
C GLU A 389 0.78 30.52 -3.96
N LEU A 390 -0.03 29.47 -4.15
CA LEU A 390 -1.49 29.61 -4.21
C LEU A 390 -2.06 30.16 -2.88
N VAL A 391 -1.58 29.65 -1.74
CA VAL A 391 -1.95 30.15 -0.40
C VAL A 391 -1.58 31.63 -0.26
N HIS A 392 -0.36 32.02 -0.67
CA HIS A 392 0.09 33.42 -0.64
C HIS A 392 -0.79 34.34 -1.48
N ARG A 393 -1.38 33.84 -2.57
CA ARG A 393 -2.33 34.55 -3.43
C ARG A 393 -3.77 34.53 -2.91
N GLY A 394 -4.00 33.97 -1.72
CA GLY A 394 -5.32 33.91 -1.10
C GLY A 394 -6.22 32.79 -1.62
N ILE A 395 -5.67 31.79 -2.33
CA ILE A 395 -6.40 30.60 -2.76
C ILE A 395 -6.18 29.49 -1.71
N PRO A 396 -7.20 29.09 -0.94
CA PRO A 396 -7.06 28.01 0.04
C PRO A 396 -6.71 26.69 -0.64
N VAL A 397 -5.76 25.94 -0.07
CA VAL A 397 -5.30 24.65 -0.60
C VAL A 397 -5.67 23.52 0.34
N ASP A 398 -6.33 22.51 -0.23
CA ASP A 398 -6.64 21.24 0.40
C ASP A 398 -5.57 20.22 -0.07
N TRP A 399 -4.64 19.87 0.82
CA TRP A 399 -3.53 18.95 0.54
C TRP A 399 -3.92 17.52 0.83
N VAL A 400 -3.92 16.68 -0.20
CA VAL A 400 -4.38 15.30 -0.08
C VAL A 400 -3.28 14.41 0.47
N VAL A 401 -3.57 13.69 1.54
CA VAL A 401 -2.64 12.76 2.19
C VAL A 401 -3.16 11.34 2.10
N ALA A 402 -2.26 10.40 1.84
CA ALA A 402 -2.58 8.97 1.83
C ALA A 402 -2.89 8.48 3.25
N ASP A 403 -2.28 9.08 4.27
CA ASP A 403 -2.54 8.87 5.69
C ASP A 403 -1.99 10.05 6.51
N HIS A 404 -2.26 10.07 7.82
CA HIS A 404 -1.86 11.15 8.72
C HIS A 404 -0.36 11.17 9.09
N SER A 405 0.48 10.29 8.52
CA SER A 405 1.95 10.38 8.65
C SER A 405 2.57 11.47 7.78
N VAL A 406 1.82 11.96 6.79
CA VAL A 406 2.30 12.96 5.84
C VAL A 406 2.11 14.36 6.41
N THR A 407 3.21 14.98 6.85
CA THR A 407 3.24 16.39 7.27
C THR A 407 3.06 17.30 6.07
N VAL A 408 1.91 17.98 5.96
CA VAL A 408 1.57 18.84 4.81
C VAL A 408 2.28 20.20 4.87
N PRO A 409 2.45 20.91 3.73
CA PRO A 409 3.06 22.23 3.72
C PRO A 409 2.29 23.26 4.53
N ASP A 410 3.01 24.20 5.15
CA ASP A 410 2.43 25.30 5.91
C ASP A 410 1.37 26.07 5.12
N GLY A 411 0.28 26.43 5.80
CA GLY A 411 -0.85 27.16 5.20
C GLY A 411 -1.82 26.29 4.38
N THR A 412 -1.55 25.00 4.20
CA THR A 412 -2.47 24.06 3.54
C THR A 412 -3.29 23.27 4.57
N ARG A 413 -4.48 22.80 4.19
CA ARG A 413 -5.31 21.92 5.03
C ARG A 413 -5.12 20.46 4.60
N PRO A 414 -4.68 19.55 5.48
CA PRO A 414 -4.61 18.13 5.15
C PRO A 414 -6.02 17.56 4.91
N VAL A 415 -6.17 16.74 3.89
CA VAL A 415 -7.42 16.03 3.56
C VAL A 415 -7.08 14.57 3.26
N LEU A 416 -7.70 13.66 4.00
CA LEU A 416 -7.42 12.23 3.90
C LEU A 416 -7.99 11.64 2.61
N LEU A 417 -7.13 11.01 1.80
CA LEU A 417 -7.54 10.34 0.57
C LEU A 417 -8.60 9.28 0.87
N HIS A 418 -9.63 9.21 0.03
CA HIS A 418 -10.80 8.33 0.17
C HIS A 418 -11.84 8.73 1.22
N SER A 419 -11.62 9.80 2.00
CA SER A 419 -12.65 10.34 2.88
C SER A 419 -13.73 11.08 2.10
N ARG A 420 -14.90 11.29 2.73
CA ARG A 420 -15.94 12.17 2.17
C ARG A 420 -15.41 13.58 1.92
N GLU A 421 -14.60 14.10 2.83
CA GLU A 421 -13.96 15.42 2.70
C GLU A 421 -13.06 15.50 1.46
N TRP A 422 -12.37 14.41 1.11
CA TRP A 422 -11.61 14.31 -0.14
C TRP A 422 -12.52 14.45 -1.37
N HIS A 423 -13.65 13.74 -1.40
CA HIS A 423 -14.62 13.85 -2.50
C HIS A 423 -15.21 15.26 -2.60
N GLU A 424 -15.51 15.88 -1.46
CA GLU A 424 -16.00 17.26 -1.40
C GLU A 424 -14.96 18.26 -1.88
N ALA A 425 -13.72 18.16 -1.40
CA ALA A 425 -12.62 19.03 -1.80
C ALA A 425 -12.35 18.93 -3.30
N PHE A 426 -12.19 17.71 -3.83
CA PHE A 426 -11.97 17.47 -5.26
C PHE A 426 -13.13 17.97 -6.13
N THR A 427 -14.37 17.70 -5.72
CA THR A 427 -15.57 18.06 -6.50
C THR A 427 -15.79 19.56 -6.57
N HIS A 428 -15.43 20.31 -5.53
CA HIS A 428 -15.68 21.75 -5.46
C HIS A 428 -14.47 22.62 -5.80
N ALA A 429 -13.25 22.08 -5.88
CA ALA A 429 -12.06 22.86 -6.19
C ALA A 429 -12.04 23.32 -7.66
N ARG A 430 -11.68 24.59 -7.88
CA ARG A 430 -11.37 25.12 -9.21
C ARG A 430 -9.98 24.71 -9.68
N TYR A 431 -9.00 24.64 -8.79
CA TYR A 431 -7.61 24.37 -9.15
C TYR A 431 -7.18 22.98 -8.69
N LEU A 432 -6.49 22.23 -9.55
CA LEU A 432 -5.93 20.92 -9.25
C LEU A 432 -4.43 20.96 -9.54
N VAL A 433 -3.60 20.53 -8.58
CA VAL A 433 -2.14 20.42 -8.73
C VAL A 433 -1.71 19.01 -8.35
N ASN A 434 -1.06 18.31 -9.27
CA ASN A 434 -0.59 16.93 -9.03
C ASN A 434 0.70 16.67 -9.81
N ASN A 435 1.55 15.77 -9.31
CA ASN A 435 2.77 15.30 -9.99
C ASN A 435 2.70 13.83 -10.44
N ALA A 436 1.57 13.18 -10.17
CA ALA A 436 1.22 11.82 -10.57
C ALA A 436 -0.25 11.79 -11.03
N GLU A 437 -0.88 10.61 -11.04
CA GLU A 437 -2.31 10.45 -11.32
C GLU A 437 -3.20 10.67 -10.09
N PHE A 438 -4.44 11.09 -10.32
CA PHE A 438 -5.52 10.97 -9.34
C PHE A 438 -6.15 9.55 -9.39
N PRO A 439 -6.86 9.13 -8.33
CA PRO A 439 -7.54 7.83 -8.33
C PRO A 439 -8.44 7.61 -9.55
N HIS A 440 -8.45 6.39 -10.10
CA HIS A 440 -9.19 6.05 -11.33
C HIS A 440 -10.71 6.29 -11.26
N TYR A 441 -11.30 6.39 -10.07
CA TYR A 441 -12.73 6.65 -9.90
C TYR A 441 -13.10 8.13 -9.99
N VAL A 442 -12.14 9.07 -9.87
CA VAL A 442 -12.47 10.51 -9.91
C VAL A 442 -13.09 10.92 -11.25
N ARG A 443 -13.88 11.99 -11.22
CA ARG A 443 -14.55 12.57 -12.39
C ARG A 443 -14.36 14.07 -12.37
N PHE A 444 -13.54 14.57 -13.28
CA PHE A 444 -13.28 15.99 -13.44
C PHE A 444 -14.55 16.72 -13.89
N ARG A 445 -14.67 17.99 -13.50
CA ARG A 445 -15.78 18.88 -13.83
C ARG A 445 -15.30 20.00 -14.75
N ASP A 446 -16.20 20.44 -15.63
CA ASP A 446 -15.93 21.61 -16.47
C ASP A 446 -15.59 22.84 -15.62
N GLY A 447 -14.57 23.58 -16.04
CA GLY A 447 -14.05 24.74 -15.34
C GLY A 447 -12.99 24.44 -14.27
N GLN A 448 -12.70 23.17 -13.99
CA GLN A 448 -11.51 22.79 -13.22
C GLN A 448 -10.25 23.03 -14.06
N ARG A 449 -9.24 23.62 -13.44
CA ARG A 449 -7.95 23.95 -14.02
C ARG A 449 -6.92 23.02 -13.42
N TYR A 450 -6.31 22.15 -14.22
CA TYR A 450 -5.41 21.11 -13.72
C TYR A 450 -3.97 21.34 -14.22
N LEU A 451 -3.08 21.68 -13.29
CA LEU A 451 -1.64 21.70 -13.49
C LEU A 451 -1.03 20.33 -13.12
N GLN A 452 -0.53 19.61 -14.13
CA GLN A 452 0.29 18.42 -13.95
C GLN A 452 1.75 18.86 -13.88
N THR A 453 2.39 18.74 -12.73
CA THR A 453 3.78 19.19 -12.56
C THR A 453 4.80 18.16 -13.04
N TRP A 454 4.39 16.90 -13.21
CA TRP A 454 5.29 15.76 -13.35
C TRP A 454 6.38 15.78 -12.25
N HIS A 455 7.44 14.98 -12.39
CA HIS A 455 8.39 14.77 -11.29
C HIS A 455 9.85 14.60 -11.74
N GLY A 456 10.23 15.10 -12.93
CA GLY A 456 11.63 15.09 -13.36
C GLY A 456 11.84 15.21 -14.86
N THR A 457 13.01 15.71 -15.25
CA THR A 457 13.45 15.65 -16.66
C THR A 457 13.71 14.19 -17.05
N PRO A 458 13.09 13.68 -18.13
CA PRO A 458 13.17 12.26 -18.45
C PRO A 458 14.47 11.93 -19.20
N LEU A 459 15.40 11.20 -18.58
CA LEU A 459 16.49 10.54 -19.31
C LEU A 459 15.98 9.28 -20.03
N LYS A 460 15.18 8.49 -19.30
CA LYS A 460 14.66 7.19 -19.75
C LYS A 460 13.40 7.38 -20.54
N ARG A 461 13.16 6.49 -21.49
CA ARG A 461 11.87 6.42 -22.18
C ARG A 461 10.76 6.12 -21.18
N ILE A 462 9.69 6.91 -21.24
CA ILE A 462 8.52 6.82 -20.35
C ILE A 462 7.23 6.79 -21.16
N GLY A 463 6.15 6.39 -20.51
CA GLY A 463 4.82 6.38 -21.11
C GLY A 463 4.78 5.64 -22.45
N ARG A 464 4.31 6.33 -23.49
CA ARG A 464 4.11 5.81 -24.85
C ARG A 464 5.41 5.52 -25.61
N ASP A 465 6.54 6.07 -25.16
CA ASP A 465 7.81 5.91 -25.87
C ASP A 465 8.58 4.63 -25.46
N ILE A 466 8.09 3.88 -24.48
CA ILE A 466 8.69 2.60 -24.07
C ILE A 466 8.46 1.57 -25.19
N ALA A 467 9.53 0.97 -25.72
CA ALA A 467 9.47 0.09 -26.90
C ALA A 467 8.76 -1.25 -26.64
N SER A 468 8.92 -1.83 -25.44
CA SER A 468 8.23 -3.04 -24.99
C SER A 468 7.53 -2.77 -23.65
N PRO A 469 6.43 -2.00 -23.65
CA PRO A 469 5.79 -1.60 -22.42
C PRO A 469 5.16 -2.84 -21.78
N ARG A 470 5.73 -3.34 -20.67
CA ARG A 470 5.00 -4.17 -19.70
C ARG A 470 4.06 -3.29 -18.86
N LEU A 471 3.41 -2.32 -19.48
CA LEU A 471 2.46 -1.43 -18.83
C LEU A 471 1.11 -2.14 -18.79
N SER A 472 0.43 -2.08 -17.64
CA SER A 472 -0.91 -2.65 -17.54
C SER A 472 -1.90 -1.83 -18.37
N ALA A 473 -2.93 -2.48 -18.92
CA ALA A 473 -4.01 -1.78 -19.63
C ALA A 473 -4.66 -0.70 -18.75
N GLY A 474 -4.76 -0.94 -17.44
CA GLY A 474 -5.25 0.02 -16.46
C GLY A 474 -4.38 1.28 -16.34
N TYR A 475 -3.04 1.13 -16.31
CA TYR A 475 -2.12 2.28 -16.29
C TYR A 475 -2.24 3.13 -17.56
N THR A 476 -2.28 2.49 -18.73
CA THR A 476 -2.44 3.19 -20.01
C THR A 476 -3.77 3.95 -20.09
N ALA A 477 -4.87 3.34 -19.63
CA ALA A 477 -6.18 3.99 -19.58
C ALA A 477 -6.21 5.17 -18.59
N ALA A 478 -5.59 5.03 -17.43
CA ALA A 478 -5.49 6.11 -16.44
C ALA A 478 -4.72 7.32 -17.01
N MET A 479 -3.56 7.09 -17.61
CA MET A 479 -2.76 8.15 -18.24
C MET A 479 -3.49 8.84 -19.39
N ALA A 480 -4.18 8.10 -20.26
CA ALA A 480 -4.96 8.70 -21.34
C ALA A 480 -6.11 9.59 -20.82
N ARG A 481 -6.80 9.15 -19.76
CA ARG A 481 -7.87 9.92 -19.11
C ARG A 481 -7.33 11.21 -18.48
N GLU A 482 -6.23 11.11 -17.72
CA GLU A 482 -5.60 12.25 -17.05
C GLU A 482 -5.09 13.28 -18.06
N ALA A 483 -4.33 12.83 -19.07
CA ALA A 483 -3.76 13.71 -20.08
C ALA A 483 -4.81 14.48 -20.88
N ALA A 484 -6.03 13.94 -21.00
CA ALA A 484 -7.14 14.62 -21.68
C ALA A 484 -7.72 15.80 -20.90
N VAL A 485 -7.48 15.89 -19.58
CA VAL A 485 -8.06 16.93 -18.71
C VAL A 485 -7.03 17.89 -18.13
N TRP A 486 -5.73 17.64 -18.31
CA TRP A 486 -4.70 18.58 -17.91
C TRP A 486 -4.88 19.89 -18.68
N GLU A 487 -4.92 21.01 -17.95
CA GLU A 487 -4.86 22.33 -18.57
C GLU A 487 -3.42 22.64 -18.98
N ALA A 488 -2.47 22.29 -18.12
CA ALA A 488 -1.06 22.55 -18.32
C ALA A 488 -0.18 21.40 -17.81
N LEU A 489 0.93 21.16 -18.52
CA LEU A 489 2.00 20.25 -18.14
C LEU A 489 3.29 21.03 -17.89
N LEU A 490 3.88 20.89 -16.71
CA LEU A 490 5.15 21.53 -16.37
C LEU A 490 6.33 20.76 -16.97
N ALA A 491 7.34 21.49 -17.40
CA ALA A 491 8.62 20.96 -17.84
C ALA A 491 9.77 21.86 -17.38
N GLN A 492 10.86 21.25 -16.89
CA GLN A 492 12.00 21.99 -16.35
C GLN A 492 12.77 22.80 -17.40
N ASN A 493 12.92 22.23 -18.59
CA ASN A 493 13.83 22.74 -19.62
C ASN A 493 13.28 22.45 -21.02
N PRO A 494 13.86 23.05 -22.08
CA PRO A 494 13.37 22.88 -23.45
C PRO A 494 13.32 21.41 -23.91
N PHE A 495 14.28 20.59 -23.49
CA PHE A 495 14.30 19.17 -23.82
C PHE A 495 13.12 18.40 -23.19
N ALA A 496 12.83 18.65 -21.91
CA ALA A 496 11.67 18.07 -21.23
C ALA A 496 10.35 18.60 -21.83
N ALA A 497 10.31 19.87 -22.22
CA ALA A 497 9.13 20.50 -22.82
C ALA A 497 8.76 19.90 -24.19
N GLU A 498 9.74 19.39 -24.93
CA GLU A 498 9.51 18.63 -26.17
C GLU A 498 9.14 17.16 -25.88
N THR A 499 9.81 16.54 -24.90
CA THR A 499 9.76 15.09 -24.69
C THR A 499 8.52 14.64 -23.90
N LEU A 500 8.22 15.31 -22.78
CA LEU A 500 7.12 14.94 -21.88
C LEU A 500 5.74 14.92 -22.55
N PRO A 501 5.30 15.96 -23.30
CA PRO A 501 3.96 15.94 -23.91
C PRO A 501 3.78 14.77 -24.87
N ARG A 502 4.78 14.46 -25.71
CA ARG A 502 4.75 13.30 -26.61
C ARG A 502 4.65 11.98 -25.83
N ALA A 503 5.51 11.80 -24.83
CA ALA A 503 5.60 10.57 -24.07
C ALA A 503 4.33 10.28 -23.25
N LEU A 504 3.69 11.34 -22.73
CA LEU A 504 2.47 11.26 -21.94
C LEU A 504 1.19 11.36 -22.79
N GLY A 505 1.32 11.71 -24.08
CA GLY A 505 0.18 11.87 -24.97
C GLY A 505 -0.64 13.13 -24.72
N PHE A 506 0.01 14.19 -24.26
CA PHE A 506 -0.58 15.48 -23.96
C PHE A 506 -0.32 16.45 -25.12
N ALA A 507 -1.37 17.14 -25.58
CA ALA A 507 -1.30 18.11 -26.67
C ALA A 507 -1.67 19.54 -26.24
N GLY A 508 -1.85 19.76 -24.94
CA GLY A 508 -2.20 21.07 -24.39
C GLY A 508 -0.99 21.94 -24.10
N ARG A 509 -1.17 22.90 -23.20
CA ARG A 509 -0.17 23.91 -22.86
C ARG A 509 0.98 23.32 -22.04
N VAL A 510 2.21 23.48 -22.50
CA VAL A 510 3.42 23.14 -21.72
C VAL A 510 4.01 24.39 -21.08
N LEU A 511 4.31 24.34 -19.79
CA LEU A 511 4.97 25.40 -19.03
C LEU A 511 6.45 25.05 -18.88
N GLY A 512 7.31 25.63 -19.73
CA GLY A 512 8.75 25.36 -19.77
C GLY A 512 9.56 26.32 -18.90
N GLU A 513 9.11 26.61 -17.67
CA GLU A 513 9.59 27.72 -16.85
C GLU A 513 10.60 27.32 -15.76
N GLY A 514 11.06 26.06 -15.73
CA GLY A 514 11.85 25.50 -14.64
C GLY A 514 11.04 24.56 -13.74
N TYR A 515 11.64 24.09 -12.65
CA TYR A 515 10.93 23.35 -11.60
C TYR A 515 10.83 24.10 -10.28
N PRO A 516 9.60 24.38 -9.77
CA PRO A 516 9.37 25.03 -8.48
C PRO A 516 10.12 24.37 -7.30
N ARG A 517 10.27 23.03 -7.30
CA ARG A 517 11.01 22.33 -6.23
C ARG A 517 12.48 22.72 -6.14
N ASN A 518 13.05 23.24 -7.23
CA ASN A 518 14.46 23.61 -7.32
C ASN A 518 14.75 25.02 -6.82
N ASP A 519 13.73 25.86 -6.57
CA ASP A 519 13.93 27.20 -6.00
C ASP A 519 14.69 27.13 -4.66
N ALA A 520 14.41 26.08 -3.88
CA ALA A 520 15.06 25.84 -2.60
C ALA A 520 16.52 25.36 -2.71
N LEU A 521 17.03 25.09 -3.91
CA LEU A 521 18.44 24.76 -4.16
C LEU A 521 19.27 25.99 -4.55
N ALA A 522 18.63 27.07 -4.98
CA ALA A 522 19.28 28.26 -5.49
C ALA A 522 19.58 29.30 -4.39
N GLY A 523 20.62 30.12 -4.61
CA GLY A 523 20.89 31.33 -3.82
C GLY A 523 21.02 31.12 -2.30
N ASP A 524 20.47 32.07 -1.53
CA ASP A 524 20.46 32.02 -0.06
C ASP A 524 19.54 30.93 0.49
N SER A 525 18.43 30.64 -0.19
CA SER A 525 17.50 29.56 0.16
C SER A 525 18.22 28.21 0.19
N GLY A 526 19.04 27.92 -0.83
CA GLY A 526 19.86 26.72 -0.89
C GLY A 526 20.88 26.62 0.24
N ARG A 527 21.49 27.74 0.66
CA ARG A 527 22.40 27.76 1.81
C ARG A 527 21.67 27.50 3.12
N ALA A 528 20.51 28.12 3.33
CA ALA A 528 19.70 27.94 4.52
C ALA A 528 19.20 26.48 4.63
N LEU A 529 18.66 25.94 3.55
CA LEU A 529 18.17 24.55 3.50
C LEU A 529 19.30 23.55 3.72
N ARG A 530 20.48 23.78 3.12
CA ARG A 530 21.68 22.95 3.36
C ARG A 530 22.01 22.90 4.84
N ASN A 531 22.11 24.05 5.50
CA ASN A 531 22.50 24.13 6.90
C ASN A 531 21.47 23.47 7.82
N ALA A 532 20.18 23.74 7.60
CA ALA A 532 19.09 23.14 8.36
C ALA A 532 19.08 21.61 8.21
N THR A 533 19.21 21.11 6.97
CA THR A 533 19.21 19.66 6.70
C THR A 533 20.43 18.98 7.31
N ARG A 534 21.62 19.56 7.19
CA ARG A 534 22.84 19.00 7.79
C ARG A 534 22.74 18.89 9.30
N MET A 535 22.24 19.94 9.95
CA MET A 535 21.99 19.94 11.39
C MET A 535 20.98 18.86 11.78
N ALA A 536 19.86 18.74 11.06
CA ALA A 536 18.82 17.74 11.33
C ALA A 536 19.29 16.28 11.10
N LEU A 537 20.27 16.08 10.22
CA LEU A 537 20.91 14.78 9.99
C LEU A 537 22.10 14.50 10.92
N GLY A 538 22.48 15.45 11.79
CA GLY A 538 23.65 15.33 12.67
C GLY A 538 24.99 15.36 11.91
N LEU A 539 25.02 16.00 10.74
CA LEU A 539 26.20 16.14 9.89
C LEU A 539 27.04 17.35 10.34
N GLY A 540 28.35 17.19 10.40
CA GLY A 540 29.32 18.22 10.76
C GLY A 540 29.87 18.95 9.52
N ASP A 541 31.17 19.23 9.52
CA ASP A 541 31.89 19.84 8.39
C ASP A 541 32.49 18.80 7.42
N GLU A 542 32.28 17.51 7.68
CA GLU A 542 32.74 16.45 6.80
C GLU A 542 32.11 16.54 5.41
N ARG A 543 32.81 15.98 4.42
CA ARG A 543 32.26 15.89 3.08
C ARG A 543 31.07 14.94 3.06
N VAL A 544 29.97 15.36 2.46
CA VAL A 544 28.74 14.57 2.35
C VAL A 544 28.51 14.12 0.92
N VAL A 545 28.40 12.81 0.72
CA VAL A 545 28.10 12.18 -0.56
C VAL A 545 26.67 11.67 -0.54
N LEU A 546 25.81 12.17 -1.43
CA LEU A 546 24.49 11.58 -1.63
C LEU A 546 24.58 10.51 -2.70
N TYR A 547 24.34 9.26 -2.34
CA TYR A 547 24.20 8.15 -3.28
C TYR A 547 22.72 7.87 -3.55
N ALA A 548 22.26 8.17 -4.77
CA ALA A 548 20.86 8.05 -5.17
C ALA A 548 20.71 7.29 -6.50
N PRO A 549 20.87 5.95 -6.52
CA PRO A 549 20.75 5.14 -7.73
C PRO A 549 19.29 4.92 -8.13
N THR A 550 19.07 4.59 -9.39
CA THR A 550 17.75 4.17 -9.87
C THR A 550 17.47 2.71 -9.50
N TRP A 551 16.20 2.35 -9.34
CA TRP A 551 15.78 0.96 -9.23
C TRP A 551 15.90 0.19 -10.56
N ARG A 552 15.99 -1.14 -10.45
CA ARG A 552 16.09 -2.07 -11.58
C ARG A 552 14.81 -2.90 -11.72
N ASP A 553 14.16 -2.83 -12.88
CA ASP A 553 12.89 -3.51 -13.18
C ASP A 553 12.96 -5.03 -12.97
N ALA A 554 14.10 -5.63 -13.36
CA ALA A 554 14.32 -7.08 -13.36
C ALA A 554 14.79 -7.65 -12.00
N ALA A 555 15.26 -6.82 -11.07
CA ALA A 555 15.84 -7.30 -9.83
C ALA A 555 14.75 -7.85 -8.89
N ARG A 556 14.85 -9.13 -8.52
CA ARG A 556 13.94 -9.82 -7.61
C ARG A 556 14.73 -10.55 -6.51
N THR A 557 14.23 -10.52 -5.28
CA THR A 557 14.73 -11.37 -4.19
C THR A 557 14.30 -12.82 -4.41
N GLU A 558 14.88 -13.77 -3.67
CA GLU A 558 14.48 -15.19 -3.70
C GLU A 558 12.98 -15.40 -3.41
N GLN A 559 12.36 -14.47 -2.69
CA GLN A 559 10.92 -14.45 -2.38
C GLN A 559 10.08 -13.75 -3.47
N GLY A 560 10.67 -13.42 -4.62
CA GLY A 560 10.00 -12.73 -5.73
C GLY A 560 9.66 -11.26 -5.47
N ARG A 561 10.17 -10.65 -4.38
CA ARG A 561 9.99 -9.21 -4.09
C ARG A 561 10.97 -8.38 -4.90
N ARG A 562 10.69 -7.10 -5.15
CA ARG A 562 11.63 -6.20 -5.84
C ARG A 562 12.89 -6.01 -5.01
N ALA A 563 14.07 -6.18 -5.61
CA ALA A 563 15.35 -6.05 -4.92
C ALA A 563 15.98 -4.66 -5.12
N PHE A 564 16.68 -4.16 -4.10
CA PHE A 564 17.58 -3.02 -4.22
C PHE A 564 18.93 -3.50 -4.78
N VAL A 565 19.43 -2.83 -5.81
CA VAL A 565 20.73 -3.10 -6.39
C VAL A 565 21.60 -1.88 -6.10
N SER A 566 22.60 -2.05 -5.23
CA SER A 566 23.66 -1.06 -5.02
C SER A 566 24.90 -1.52 -5.78
N HIS A 567 25.49 -0.61 -6.55
CA HIS A 567 26.81 -0.82 -7.15
C HIS A 567 27.92 -0.12 -6.36
N LEU A 568 27.54 0.65 -5.34
CA LEU A 568 28.45 1.37 -4.47
C LEU A 568 28.61 0.63 -3.14
N ASP A 569 29.85 0.39 -2.74
CA ASP A 569 30.18 0.08 -1.35
C ASP A 569 30.34 1.39 -0.57
N ALA A 570 29.25 1.81 0.08
CA ALA A 570 29.21 3.06 0.84
C ALA A 570 30.16 3.06 2.04
N ALA A 571 30.43 1.88 2.64
CA ALA A 571 31.35 1.79 3.77
C ALA A 571 32.80 1.96 3.30
N ALA A 572 33.17 1.36 2.16
CA ALA A 572 34.49 1.56 1.56
C ALA A 572 34.73 3.02 1.15
N VAL A 573 33.71 3.70 0.61
CA VAL A 573 33.79 5.16 0.33
C VAL A 573 34.08 5.93 1.61
N HIS A 574 33.35 5.65 2.69
CA HIS A 574 33.58 6.32 3.97
C HIS A 574 35.00 6.06 4.50
N GLU A 575 35.43 4.80 4.53
CA GLU A 575 36.75 4.39 5.03
C GLU A 575 37.90 5.09 4.29
N GLN A 576 37.79 5.20 2.96
CA GLN A 576 38.88 5.74 2.13
C GLN A 576 38.87 7.26 2.00
N THR A 577 37.71 7.91 2.16
CA THR A 577 37.58 9.37 1.93
C THR A 577 37.26 10.17 3.19
N GLY A 578 36.83 9.51 4.27
CA GLY A 578 36.27 10.15 5.46
C GLY A 578 34.89 10.80 5.23
N ALA A 579 34.32 10.69 4.03
CA ALA A 579 33.03 11.29 3.71
C ALA A 579 31.86 10.53 4.35
N THR A 580 30.82 11.24 4.76
CA THR A 580 29.56 10.62 5.15
C THR A 580 28.72 10.34 3.92
N VAL A 581 28.29 9.08 3.74
CA VAL A 581 27.48 8.64 2.61
C VAL A 581 26.01 8.58 3.00
N LEU A 582 25.20 9.45 2.41
CA LEU A 582 23.74 9.42 2.49
C LEU A 582 23.22 8.45 1.42
N LEU A 583 22.68 7.31 1.83
CA LEU A 583 22.12 6.32 0.91
C LEU A 583 20.61 6.56 0.72
N ARG A 584 20.23 6.93 -0.50
CA ARG A 584 18.84 7.19 -0.91
C ARG A 584 18.39 6.17 -1.94
N SER A 585 17.83 5.06 -1.47
CA SER A 585 17.21 4.08 -2.36
C SER A 585 15.87 4.60 -2.91
N HIS A 586 15.44 4.05 -4.04
CA HIS A 586 14.11 4.36 -4.59
C HIS A 586 12.97 3.75 -3.73
N SER A 587 11.85 4.46 -3.58
CA SER A 587 10.68 4.04 -2.80
C SER A 587 10.13 2.66 -3.25
N ASN A 588 10.02 2.44 -4.56
CA ASN A 588 9.63 1.15 -5.16
C ASN A 588 10.51 -0.07 -4.81
N ALA A 589 11.72 0.14 -4.27
CA ALA A 589 12.64 -0.90 -3.84
C ALA A 589 12.84 -0.92 -2.31
N ALA A 590 12.09 -0.11 -1.56
CA ALA A 590 12.33 0.10 -0.13
C ALA A 590 11.77 -0.99 0.78
N ALA A 591 10.67 -1.65 0.39
CA ALA A 591 9.94 -2.59 1.24
C ALA A 591 10.66 -3.94 1.49
N GLY A 592 11.84 -4.19 0.90
CA GLY A 592 12.49 -5.51 0.91
C GLY A 592 13.91 -5.58 1.48
N ARG A 593 14.49 -4.47 1.95
CA ARG A 593 15.96 -4.35 2.08
C ARG A 593 16.53 -4.23 3.50
N GLY A 594 15.71 -4.02 4.53
CA GLY A 594 16.19 -3.69 5.88
C GLY A 594 16.83 -2.30 5.97
N ARG A 595 17.39 -1.92 7.14
CA ARG A 595 18.14 -0.67 7.31
C ARG A 595 19.60 -0.93 6.93
N ILE A 596 20.15 -0.18 5.96
CA ILE A 596 21.59 -0.20 5.69
C ILE A 596 22.23 0.81 6.65
N SER A 597 23.00 0.33 7.61
CA SER A 597 23.74 1.18 8.54
C SER A 597 25.14 0.63 8.72
N GLY A 598 26.12 1.52 8.66
CA GLY A 598 27.53 1.25 8.94
C GLY A 598 28.23 2.55 9.34
N PRO A 599 29.46 2.49 9.83
CA PRO A 599 30.24 3.69 10.13
C PRO A 599 30.24 4.65 8.94
N GLY A 600 29.81 5.90 9.17
CA GLY A 600 29.73 6.94 8.13
C GLY A 600 28.70 6.73 7.02
N VAL A 601 27.80 5.75 7.15
CA VAL A 601 26.72 5.50 6.19
C VAL A 601 25.36 5.76 6.84
N LEU A 602 24.58 6.68 6.27
CA LEU A 602 23.25 7.02 6.74
C LEU A 602 22.20 6.64 5.68
N ASP A 603 21.33 5.67 5.97
CA ASP A 603 20.16 5.39 5.14
C ASP A 603 19.11 6.50 5.30
N VAL A 604 19.03 7.36 4.29
CA VAL A 604 18.10 8.49 4.18
C VAL A 604 16.93 8.17 3.27
N THR A 605 16.66 6.92 2.95
CA THR A 605 15.59 6.58 2.00
C THR A 605 14.19 6.97 2.48
N ALA A 606 13.96 7.01 3.79
CA ALA A 606 12.68 7.44 4.34
C ALA A 606 12.58 8.97 4.48
N HIS A 607 13.62 9.74 4.12
CA HIS A 607 13.58 11.19 4.21
C HIS A 607 12.43 11.73 3.31
N PRO A 608 11.54 12.59 3.82
CA PRO A 608 10.35 13.00 3.08
C PRO A 608 10.69 13.91 1.89
N ASP A 609 11.79 14.66 1.99
CA ASP A 609 12.18 15.66 0.99
C ASP A 609 13.53 15.32 0.35
N ILE A 610 13.54 15.06 -0.96
CA ILE A 610 14.78 14.84 -1.72
C ILE A 610 15.54 16.14 -1.95
N THR A 611 14.85 17.28 -2.07
CA THR A 611 15.47 18.60 -2.30
C THR A 611 16.35 18.98 -1.11
N ALA A 612 15.89 18.74 0.12
CA ALA A 612 16.70 18.87 1.32
C ALA A 612 18.00 18.03 1.26
N LEU A 613 17.93 16.77 0.84
CA LEU A 613 19.10 15.90 0.69
C LEU A 613 20.07 16.41 -0.39
N LEU A 614 19.54 16.87 -1.53
CA LEU A 614 20.33 17.50 -2.60
C LEU A 614 21.04 18.76 -2.08
N ALA A 615 20.34 19.59 -1.28
CA ALA A 615 20.93 20.78 -0.67
C ALA A 615 22.04 20.42 0.34
N ALA A 616 21.88 19.34 1.13
CA ALA A 616 22.83 18.90 2.14
C ALA A 616 24.14 18.34 1.55
N ALA A 617 24.07 17.75 0.35
CA ALA A 617 25.17 17.02 -0.27
C ALA A 617 26.24 17.93 -0.90
N ASP A 618 27.50 17.54 -0.75
CA ASP A 618 28.64 18.19 -1.40
C ASP A 618 28.95 17.55 -2.76
N VAL A 619 28.60 16.27 -2.93
CA VAL A 619 28.69 15.53 -4.20
C VAL A 619 27.48 14.62 -4.36
N LEU A 620 26.94 14.55 -5.57
CA LEU A 620 25.95 13.54 -5.96
C LEU A 620 26.65 12.37 -6.66
N VAL A 621 26.46 11.16 -6.15
CA VAL A 621 26.75 9.91 -6.88
C VAL A 621 25.41 9.31 -7.30
N THR A 622 25.21 9.16 -8.60
CA THR A 622 23.96 8.60 -9.14
C THR A 622 24.24 7.78 -10.40
N ASP A 623 23.20 7.28 -11.05
CA ASP A 623 23.30 6.53 -12.30
C ASP A 623 22.48 7.23 -13.40
N TYR A 624 21.36 6.65 -13.81
CA TYR A 624 20.44 7.17 -14.81
C TYR A 624 19.26 7.93 -14.16
N SER A 625 19.38 8.34 -12.90
CA SER A 625 18.29 8.99 -12.16
C SER A 625 18.07 10.43 -12.62
N SER A 626 16.82 10.89 -12.67
CA SER A 626 16.50 12.27 -13.04
C SER A 626 16.99 13.31 -12.02
N VAL A 627 17.39 12.90 -10.82
CA VAL A 627 17.89 13.80 -9.77
C VAL A 627 19.15 14.56 -10.19
N MET A 628 19.92 14.07 -11.17
CA MET A 628 21.07 14.79 -11.73
C MET A 628 20.68 16.14 -12.35
N PHE A 629 19.48 16.23 -12.94
CA PHE A 629 18.97 17.46 -13.55
C PHE A 629 18.55 18.50 -12.52
N ASP A 630 18.06 18.05 -11.36
CA ASP A 630 17.75 18.95 -10.23
C ASP A 630 19.04 19.40 -9.52
N PHE A 631 19.97 18.47 -9.29
CA PHE A 631 21.24 18.76 -8.63
C PHE A 631 22.12 19.72 -9.42
N ALA A 632 21.95 19.80 -10.75
CA ALA A 632 22.63 20.74 -11.61
C ALA A 632 22.50 22.20 -11.14
N VAL A 633 21.39 22.54 -10.47
CA VAL A 633 21.14 23.88 -9.91
C VAL A 633 22.19 24.26 -8.86
N THR A 634 22.73 23.29 -8.14
CA THR A 634 23.74 23.52 -7.09
C THR A 634 25.14 23.82 -7.66
N GLU A 635 25.38 23.50 -8.94
CA GLU A 635 26.70 23.53 -9.60
C GLU A 635 27.80 22.73 -8.89
N ARG A 636 27.42 21.81 -7.99
CA ARG A 636 28.34 20.93 -7.26
C ARG A 636 28.70 19.68 -8.07
N PRO A 637 29.81 19.01 -7.75
CA PRO A 637 30.27 17.84 -8.48
C PRO A 637 29.23 16.70 -8.51
N GLN A 638 29.15 16.03 -9.67
CA GLN A 638 28.35 14.83 -9.89
C GLN A 638 29.24 13.70 -10.40
N VAL A 639 28.96 12.47 -9.99
CA VAL A 639 29.63 11.24 -10.46
C VAL A 639 28.56 10.24 -10.91
N LEU A 640 28.69 9.72 -12.12
CA LEU A 640 27.76 8.74 -12.69
C LEU A 640 28.34 7.33 -12.56
N LEU A 641 27.84 6.53 -11.63
CA LEU A 641 28.19 5.12 -11.43
C LEU A 641 27.27 4.21 -12.24
N VAL A 642 27.75 3.73 -13.38
CA VAL A 642 26.94 3.08 -14.43
C VAL A 642 27.54 1.77 -14.95
N PRO A 643 27.81 0.77 -14.08
CA PRO A 643 28.41 -0.51 -14.49
C PRO A 643 27.55 -1.34 -15.45
N ASP A 644 26.27 -1.02 -15.58
CA ASP A 644 25.26 -1.80 -16.29
C ASP A 644 24.60 -1.03 -17.45
N VAL A 645 25.28 -0.02 -18.01
CA VAL A 645 24.69 0.92 -18.99
C VAL A 645 24.14 0.24 -20.23
N ASP A 646 24.84 -0.76 -20.76
CA ASP A 646 24.41 -1.45 -21.98
C ASP A 646 23.14 -2.27 -21.70
N GLN A 647 23.12 -3.04 -20.61
CA GLN A 647 21.94 -3.79 -20.20
C GLN A 647 20.75 -2.85 -19.92
N TYR A 648 20.98 -1.75 -19.20
CA TYR A 648 19.92 -0.83 -18.84
C TYR A 648 19.35 -0.09 -20.08
N ARG A 649 20.22 0.27 -21.03
CA ARG A 649 19.84 0.90 -22.30
C ARG A 649 18.96 -0.04 -23.12
N ASP A 650 19.31 -1.32 -23.20
CA ASP A 650 18.56 -2.32 -23.97
C ASP A 650 17.18 -2.61 -23.35
N ASP A 651 17.10 -2.68 -22.02
CA ASP A 651 15.85 -2.98 -21.30
C ASP A 651 14.87 -1.79 -21.28
N ARG A 652 15.36 -0.59 -20.98
CA ARG A 652 14.50 0.59 -20.70
C ARG A 652 14.53 1.65 -21.80
N GLY A 653 15.67 1.83 -22.45
CA GLY A 653 15.90 2.87 -23.46
C GLY A 653 16.10 4.29 -22.88
N PHE A 654 16.92 5.08 -23.57
CA PHE A 654 17.16 6.51 -23.27
C PHE A 654 16.65 7.41 -24.40
N TYR A 655 16.38 8.67 -24.05
CA TYR A 655 16.04 9.72 -25.02
C TYR A 655 17.28 10.35 -25.67
N PHE A 656 18.40 10.39 -24.94
CA PHE A 656 19.68 10.86 -25.44
C PHE A 656 20.82 10.07 -24.79
N ASP A 657 22.00 10.14 -25.39
CA ASP A 657 23.19 9.49 -24.87
C ASP A 657 23.85 10.34 -23.77
N LEU A 658 23.77 9.87 -22.52
CA LEU A 658 24.35 10.55 -21.37
C LEU A 658 25.88 10.64 -21.47
N GLN A 659 26.53 9.73 -22.21
CA GLN A 659 27.99 9.75 -22.42
C GLN A 659 28.47 10.93 -23.26
N GLN A 660 27.60 11.53 -24.06
CA GLN A 660 27.95 12.67 -24.92
C GLN A 660 27.93 14.01 -24.17
N ALA A 661 27.20 14.10 -23.06
CA ALA A 661 27.09 15.32 -22.26
C ALA A 661 26.83 15.00 -20.78
N PRO A 662 27.76 14.33 -20.09
CA PRO A 662 27.56 14.00 -18.68
C PRO A 662 27.79 15.22 -17.78
N PRO A 663 27.13 15.29 -16.61
CA PRO A 663 27.36 16.34 -15.61
C PRO A 663 28.72 16.22 -14.90
N GLY A 664 29.43 15.09 -15.07
CA GLY A 664 30.72 14.81 -14.46
C GLY A 664 31.27 13.44 -14.87
N PRO A 665 32.27 12.89 -14.16
CA PRO A 665 32.89 11.62 -14.49
C PRO A 665 31.90 10.46 -14.56
N ILE A 666 32.10 9.58 -15.56
CA ILE A 666 31.37 8.32 -15.71
C ILE A 666 32.30 7.20 -15.25
N VAL A 667 31.85 6.43 -14.27
CA VAL A 667 32.62 5.38 -13.59
C VAL A 667 31.80 4.10 -13.48
N THR A 668 32.47 2.99 -13.21
CA THR A 668 31.88 1.65 -13.19
C THR A 668 32.16 0.87 -11.90
N SER A 669 33.03 1.38 -11.02
CA SER A 669 33.35 0.71 -9.75
C SER A 669 33.38 1.66 -8.55
N THR A 670 33.44 1.10 -7.34
CA THR A 670 33.55 1.90 -6.11
C THR A 670 34.93 2.57 -6.03
N GLU A 671 35.98 1.92 -6.49
CA GLU A 671 37.35 2.45 -6.51
C GLU A 671 37.43 3.70 -7.39
N GLU A 672 36.84 3.66 -8.58
CA GLU A 672 36.77 4.82 -9.48
C GLU A 672 35.92 5.96 -8.90
N VAL A 673 34.88 5.64 -8.12
CA VAL A 673 34.12 6.67 -7.37
C VAL A 673 35.03 7.33 -6.32
N VAL A 674 35.81 6.57 -5.56
CA VAL A 674 36.75 7.12 -4.57
C VAL A 674 37.79 8.03 -5.23
N GLU A 675 38.35 7.62 -6.37
CA GLU A 675 39.28 8.44 -7.16
C GLU A 675 38.62 9.74 -7.66
N ALA A 676 37.40 9.65 -8.20
CA ALA A 676 36.64 10.81 -8.66
C ALA A 676 36.31 11.77 -7.50
N LEU A 677 36.03 11.25 -6.31
CA LEU A 677 35.82 12.06 -5.12
C LEU A 677 37.09 12.80 -4.70
N ALA A 678 38.27 12.16 -4.75
CA ALA A 678 39.54 12.82 -4.42
C ALA A 678 39.83 14.04 -5.33
N GLY A 679 39.46 13.96 -6.62
CA GLY A 679 39.61 15.06 -7.59
C GLY A 679 38.45 16.06 -7.63
N ALA A 680 37.31 15.76 -7.02
CA ALA A 680 36.13 16.61 -7.10
C ALA A 680 36.25 17.83 -6.18
N GLY A 681 36.43 19.02 -6.77
CA GLY A 681 36.41 20.31 -6.08
C GLY A 681 35.94 21.43 -7.00
N GLY A 682 35.09 22.32 -6.48
CA GLY A 682 34.51 23.43 -7.24
C GLY A 682 33.57 23.00 -8.38
N THR A 683 33.09 23.98 -9.14
CA THR A 683 32.23 23.76 -10.31
C THR A 683 33.08 23.49 -11.55
N SER A 684 32.93 22.29 -12.14
CA SER A 684 33.58 21.94 -13.40
C SER A 684 32.90 22.61 -14.60
N GLU A 685 33.60 22.72 -15.73
CA GLU A 685 33.01 23.18 -17.00
C GLU A 685 31.85 22.28 -17.45
N GLN A 686 31.99 20.96 -17.23
CA GLN A 686 30.94 19.98 -17.50
C GLN A 686 29.68 20.25 -16.67
N ALA A 687 29.82 20.53 -15.37
CA ALA A 687 28.70 20.85 -14.48
C ALA A 687 27.97 22.13 -14.93
N ARG A 688 28.73 23.17 -15.33
CA ARG A 688 28.17 24.43 -15.84
C ARG A 688 27.41 24.23 -17.15
N ALA A 689 28.02 23.54 -18.13
CA ALA A 689 27.36 23.24 -19.40
C ALA A 689 26.10 22.38 -19.22
N PHE A 690 26.12 21.45 -18.26
CA PHE A 690 24.95 20.65 -17.92
C PHE A 690 23.83 21.49 -17.30
N ARG A 691 24.16 22.40 -16.37
CA ARG A 691 23.20 23.38 -15.81
C ARG A 691 22.61 24.28 -16.89
N GLU A 692 23.43 24.87 -17.75
CA GLU A 692 22.98 25.74 -18.85
C GLU A 692 22.00 25.02 -19.79
N ARG A 693 22.19 23.71 -20.00
CA ARG A 693 21.32 22.91 -20.85
C ARG A 693 20.02 22.48 -20.16
N PHE A 694 20.08 22.03 -18.90
CA PHE A 694 18.98 21.30 -18.26
C PHE A 694 18.32 22.03 -17.09
N ALA A 695 18.94 23.09 -16.56
CA ALA A 695 18.40 23.93 -15.49
C ALA A 695 18.62 25.44 -15.77
N PRO A 696 18.38 25.95 -17.00
CA PRO A 696 18.68 27.35 -17.34
C PRO A 696 17.79 28.37 -16.63
N LEU A 697 16.59 27.98 -16.22
CA LEU A 697 15.57 28.83 -15.59
C LEU A 697 15.38 28.57 -14.10
N ASP A 698 16.07 27.56 -13.54
CA ASP A 698 16.04 27.26 -12.11
C ASP A 698 16.92 28.28 -11.35
N ASP A 699 16.41 29.51 -11.20
CA ASP A 699 17.10 30.67 -10.67
C ASP A 699 16.70 31.05 -9.23
N GLY A 700 15.75 30.34 -8.63
CA GLY A 700 15.20 30.64 -7.31
C GLY A 700 13.82 31.31 -7.34
N GLU A 701 13.34 31.71 -8.51
CA GLU A 701 12.09 32.44 -8.71
C GLU A 701 11.12 31.69 -9.66
N VAL A 702 11.29 30.37 -9.80
CA VAL A 702 10.50 29.53 -10.72
C VAL A 702 9.05 29.45 -10.27
N THR A 703 8.80 29.28 -8.97
CA THR A 703 7.46 29.04 -8.43
C THR A 703 6.49 30.15 -8.83
N ALA A 704 6.86 31.41 -8.60
CA ALA A 704 6.04 32.57 -8.95
C ALA A 704 5.78 32.62 -10.46
N ARG A 705 6.81 32.40 -11.28
CA ARG A 705 6.74 32.38 -12.74
C ARG A 705 5.79 31.31 -13.27
N VAL A 706 5.87 30.09 -12.72
CA VAL A 706 4.98 28.98 -13.07
C VAL A 706 3.53 29.28 -12.71
N VAL A 707 3.28 29.82 -11.51
CA VAL A 707 1.91 30.16 -11.08
C VAL A 707 1.35 31.33 -11.88
N ASP A 708 2.15 32.35 -12.19
CA ASP A 708 1.77 33.44 -13.09
C ASP A 708 1.45 32.94 -14.49
N ALA A 709 2.31 32.10 -15.06
CA ALA A 709 2.10 31.52 -16.37
C ALA A 709 0.80 30.69 -16.36
N TRP A 710 0.62 29.82 -15.36
CA TRP A 710 -0.57 28.99 -15.26
C TRP A 710 -1.84 29.82 -15.11
N LEU A 711 -1.91 30.71 -14.10
CA LEU A 711 -3.12 31.46 -13.78
C LEU A 711 -3.42 32.62 -14.73
N GLY A 712 -2.40 33.13 -15.42
CA GLY A 712 -2.49 34.26 -16.34
C GLY A 712 -3.36 34.01 -17.59
N PRO A 713 -3.66 35.07 -18.36
CA PRO A 713 -4.51 34.98 -19.54
C PRO A 713 -3.91 34.04 -20.58
N GLN A 714 -4.76 33.15 -21.12
CA GLN A 714 -4.37 32.24 -22.19
C GLN A 714 -4.11 33.06 -23.47
N ALA A 715 -2.93 32.91 -24.07
CA ALA A 715 -2.71 33.39 -25.44
C ALA A 715 -3.74 32.71 -26.36
N PRO A 716 -4.34 33.42 -27.32
CA PRO A 716 -5.31 32.81 -28.23
C PRO A 716 -4.65 31.62 -28.93
N SER A 717 -5.25 30.43 -28.77
CA SER A 717 -4.80 29.21 -29.44
C SER A 717 -4.77 29.47 -30.94
N SER A 718 -3.60 29.35 -31.56
CA SER A 718 -3.55 29.30 -33.04
C SER A 718 -4.40 28.11 -33.50
N PRO A 719 -5.32 28.29 -34.45
CA PRO A 719 -6.18 27.21 -34.90
C PRO A 719 -5.30 26.08 -35.45
N SER A 720 -5.54 24.86 -34.97
CA SER A 720 -4.86 23.64 -35.41
C SER A 720 -4.90 23.53 -36.93
N ARG A 721 -3.74 23.29 -37.56
CA ARG A 721 -3.66 22.82 -38.94
C ARG A 721 -3.82 21.32 -39.02
#